data_AF-A0A9P7YVF4-F1
#
_entry.id   AF-A0A9P7YVF4-F1
#
_cell.length_a   1.000
_cell.length_b   1.000
_cell.length_c   1.000
_cell.angle_alpha   90.00
_cell.angle_beta   90.00
_cell.angle_gamma   90.00
#
_symmetry.space_group_name_H-M   'P 1'
#
loop_
_entity.id
_entity.type
_entity.pdbx_description
1 polymer ?
#
loop_
_entity_poly.entity_id
_entity_poly.type
_entity_poly.pdbx_seq_one_letter_code
_entity_poly.pdbx_strand_id
1 'polypeptide(L)'
;MTRWRFRPIEAGRGIRIRVRTGSYSKLPVHARSFPRHLTKFSLPMPLSLTTNYTSPSSYTRTTSAAAYGHLSHRMFFTTTTTSTVDRLHGIKNHLNGTMNATEIKHFLADSPPSTVNLVIKKHFDALSDKEKRYAHYISKSAFAGTRITLRQVSPESEAVFDFIIELFKSFNGDWAAAQKKSGIRDEDLKHFLEYSAQFLGNCGNYKGFGDSKFVPRCEEKAFAALAATSPEVESLYKATNGAIFSSNNNGLMHLGHLDENHVTTYYPDSEPITQAEISAISDWMREKGLLPENTRLRKKDGGFELLIASAVTAVPAEGGDIGKETEFKVDNGTLKGQTIKLVYGDYSKELAIIAGFHKKTAEEAANDNQKNMQLAYAKSFETGSLEAYKNSQRFWIRDKGPMVESNIGFVETYRDPHGVRGEWEGFAATVNLERTRTFGALVDGAESMIPKLPWTEDFEKDKFLSPDFTSLEVLSFAGSGIPAGINIPNYDDIRQTEGFKNVSLGNVLSAKAPNEKIPFIRPEDLENYLKYREPAFEIQVGIHELLGHGTGKLLQETSPGIYNFDHTSPPISPIDNKPISTYYKPGETWGGVFGAIASSYEECRAETVAMALCCDFEILRIFGFGEGVENMDNEAGDVLYAGYLAMARNGILSLEMWDAKSKKWGQAHSQARFSILKCFLAAPDNFCQLSYEKDDLSDLKIKLDRSKITTVGRKAVEQYLQKLHVYKSTADVEAGTQLYNEMTHVDEFFATKVREEVLRNKQPRKVFVQSNTNLDEKTGLVSLVEYEPTCEGMIKSYAERGV
;
A
#
# COMPACT_ATOMS: atom_id res chain seq x y z
N MET A 1 24.26 31.01 36.76
CA MET A 1 25.70 30.72 36.59
C MET A 1 25.76 29.52 35.64
N THR A 2 26.34 29.49 34.44
CA THR A 2 27.37 30.33 33.79
C THR A 2 27.17 30.15 32.27
N ARG A 3 27.19 31.25 31.50
CA ARG A 3 27.01 31.29 30.05
C ARG A 3 28.23 30.69 29.32
N TRP A 4 28.00 29.94 28.24
CA TRP A 4 29.00 29.75 27.18
C TRP A 4 28.43 30.17 25.83
N ARG A 5 29.16 31.07 25.17
CA ARG A 5 28.85 31.69 23.88
C ARG A 5 29.40 30.83 22.74
N PHE A 6 28.63 30.67 21.69
CA PHE A 6 29.08 30.18 20.38
C PHE A 6 29.98 31.22 19.70
N ARG A 7 31.05 30.75 19.04
CA ARG A 7 31.76 31.46 17.96
C ARG A 7 31.70 30.59 16.68
N PRO A 8 31.52 31.19 15.50
CA PRO A 8 31.54 30.48 14.22
C PRO A 8 32.98 30.31 13.71
N ILE A 9 33.24 29.27 12.92
CA ILE A 9 34.51 29.09 12.19
C ILE A 9 34.21 29.03 10.68
N GLU A 10 34.91 29.90 9.96
CA GLU A 10 34.92 30.06 8.51
C GLU A 10 35.66 28.93 7.77
N ALA A 11 35.38 28.86 6.47
CA ALA A 11 35.88 27.90 5.51
C ALA A 11 37.36 28.09 5.11
N GLY A 12 38.00 26.97 4.75
CA GLY A 12 39.02 26.91 3.70
C GLY A 12 40.43 26.50 4.14
N ARG A 13 40.87 25.30 3.73
CA ARG A 13 42.05 25.02 2.87
C ARG A 13 42.48 23.55 3.01
N GLY A 14 42.70 22.92 1.86
CA GLY A 14 43.07 21.52 1.73
C GLY A 14 44.46 21.18 2.25
N ILE A 15 44.59 19.93 2.70
CA ILE A 15 45.85 19.28 3.03
C ILE A 15 45.94 18.00 2.22
N ARG A 16 46.95 17.93 1.34
CA ARG A 16 47.39 16.71 0.65
C ARG A 16 48.11 15.82 1.65
N ILE A 17 47.66 14.58 1.85
CA ILE A 17 48.40 13.55 2.57
C ILE A 17 49.04 12.60 1.56
N ARG A 18 50.36 12.50 1.63
CA ARG A 18 51.21 11.53 0.91
C ARG A 18 51.07 10.16 1.58
N VAL A 19 50.61 9.16 0.84
CA VAL A 19 50.69 7.74 1.28
C VAL A 19 52.04 7.18 0.83
N ARG A 20 52.84 6.71 1.80
CA ARG A 20 54.06 5.92 1.56
C ARG A 20 53.66 4.46 1.38
N THR A 21 54.15 3.88 0.29
CA THR A 21 54.10 2.44 -0.01
C THR A 21 55.07 1.67 0.90
N GLY A 22 54.60 0.56 1.45
CA GLY A 22 55.39 -0.40 2.22
C GLY A 22 55.08 -1.81 1.73
N SER A 23 56.01 -2.36 0.95
CA SER A 23 56.06 -3.73 0.47
C SER A 23 56.49 -4.69 1.59
N TYR A 24 55.85 -5.85 1.73
CA TYR A 24 56.50 -7.03 2.29
C TYR A 24 56.12 -8.31 1.53
N SER A 25 57.15 -9.11 1.33
CA SER A 25 57.30 -10.25 0.45
C SER A 25 56.94 -11.60 1.08
N LYS A 26 56.39 -12.48 0.23
CA LYS A 26 56.44 -13.97 0.16
C LYS A 26 57.26 -14.74 1.21
N LEU A 27 56.77 -15.93 1.59
CA LEU A 27 57.40 -17.28 1.46
C LEU A 27 56.49 -18.41 2.08
N PRO A 28 56.70 -19.73 1.81
CA PRO A 28 55.70 -20.60 1.14
C PRO A 28 55.48 -22.01 1.78
N VAL A 29 55.05 -22.98 0.95
CA VAL A 29 55.06 -24.48 1.04
C VAL A 29 53.89 -25.11 1.85
N HIS A 30 53.14 -26.15 1.44
CA HIS A 30 53.50 -27.40 0.77
C HIS A 30 52.35 -28.10 0.02
N ALA A 31 52.70 -28.73 -1.10
CA ALA A 31 51.94 -29.72 -1.84
C ALA A 31 51.95 -31.12 -1.17
N ARG A 32 50.88 -31.89 -1.36
CA ARG A 32 50.90 -33.37 -1.37
C ARG A 32 49.98 -33.90 -2.47
N SER A 33 50.40 -35.01 -3.05
CA SER A 33 50.00 -35.57 -4.33
C SER A 33 49.48 -37.01 -4.24
N PHE A 34 48.45 -37.33 -5.04
CA PHE A 34 48.09 -38.63 -5.65
C PHE A 34 47.62 -39.81 -4.74
N PRO A 35 46.87 -40.84 -5.26
CA PRO A 35 46.79 -41.29 -6.66
C PRO A 35 45.40 -41.54 -7.29
N ARG A 36 45.47 -41.75 -8.61
CA ARG A 36 44.43 -42.13 -9.59
C ARG A 36 43.91 -43.56 -9.37
N HIS A 37 42.64 -43.80 -9.74
CA HIS A 37 42.26 -45.04 -10.43
C HIS A 37 41.28 -44.76 -11.57
N LEU A 38 41.62 -45.32 -12.73
CA LEU A 38 40.90 -45.37 -14.00
C LEU A 38 39.90 -46.53 -13.98
N THR A 39 38.70 -46.34 -14.53
CA THR A 39 38.04 -47.34 -15.37
C THR A 39 37.11 -46.65 -16.37
N LYS A 40 37.38 -46.90 -17.66
CA LYS A 40 36.53 -46.59 -18.82
C LYS A 40 35.31 -47.52 -18.83
N PHE A 41 34.16 -47.08 -19.36
CA PHE A 41 33.43 -47.80 -20.42
C PHE A 41 32.38 -46.89 -21.08
N SER A 42 32.05 -47.23 -22.31
CA SER A 42 31.55 -46.43 -23.41
C SER A 42 30.02 -46.43 -23.63
N LEU A 43 29.54 -45.31 -24.19
CA LEU A 43 28.33 -45.03 -24.99
C LEU A 43 27.59 -46.21 -25.66
N PRO A 44 26.26 -46.08 -25.91
CA PRO A 44 25.76 -45.40 -27.13
C PRO A 44 24.45 -44.59 -27.02
N MET A 45 24.39 -43.48 -27.78
CA MET A 45 23.19 -42.90 -28.42
C MET A 45 22.87 -43.70 -29.71
N PRO A 46 21.64 -43.76 -30.27
CA PRO A 46 20.91 -42.62 -30.89
C PRO A 46 19.35 -42.68 -30.67
N LEU A 47 18.51 -41.68 -30.96
CA LEU A 47 18.11 -41.16 -32.28
C LEU A 47 17.27 -39.88 -32.18
N SER A 48 17.42 -39.06 -33.22
CA SER A 48 16.70 -37.85 -33.63
C SER A 48 15.20 -38.03 -33.85
N LEU A 49 14.40 -37.00 -33.50
CA LEU A 49 13.20 -36.59 -34.25
C LEU A 49 13.07 -35.06 -34.22
N THR A 50 13.24 -34.46 -35.39
CA THR A 50 13.01 -33.06 -35.73
C THR A 50 11.51 -32.80 -35.98
N THR A 51 10.95 -31.70 -35.43
CA THR A 51 9.76 -31.07 -36.00
C THR A 51 9.87 -29.54 -35.92
N ASN A 52 9.75 -28.92 -37.10
CA ASN A 52 9.72 -27.49 -37.34
C ASN A 52 8.45 -26.84 -36.77
N TYR A 53 8.57 -25.68 -36.12
CA TYR A 53 7.44 -24.79 -35.85
C TYR A 53 7.65 -23.45 -36.57
N THR A 54 6.84 -23.23 -37.59
CA THR A 54 6.60 -21.95 -38.27
C THR A 54 5.54 -21.13 -37.53
N SER A 55 5.72 -19.81 -37.50
CA SER A 55 4.79 -18.82 -36.94
C SER A 55 3.47 -18.73 -37.74
N PRO A 56 2.44 -18.08 -37.15
CA PRO A 56 1.49 -17.36 -37.99
C PRO A 56 1.25 -15.91 -37.56
N SER A 57 1.04 -15.13 -38.62
CA SER A 57 0.79 -13.70 -38.74
C SER A 57 -0.67 -13.29 -38.48
N SER A 58 -0.81 -12.00 -38.14
CA SER A 58 -1.90 -11.04 -38.39
C SER A 58 -3.16 -11.49 -39.17
N TYR A 59 -4.33 -11.11 -38.65
CA TYR A 59 -5.58 -11.00 -39.41
C TYR A 59 -6.23 -9.62 -39.23
N THR A 60 -6.28 -8.88 -40.33
CA THR A 60 -7.22 -7.79 -40.61
C THR A 60 -8.59 -8.37 -40.98
N ARG A 61 -9.68 -7.66 -40.65
CA ARG A 61 -11.02 -8.02 -41.12
C ARG A 61 -11.74 -6.79 -41.68
N THR A 62 -12.04 -6.86 -42.97
CA THR A 62 -12.86 -5.95 -43.77
C THR A 62 -14.35 -6.32 -43.70
N THR A 63 -15.14 -5.30 -43.99
CA THR A 63 -16.60 -5.14 -44.03
C THR A 63 -17.36 -6.02 -45.03
N SER A 64 -18.64 -6.33 -44.74
CA SER A 64 -19.69 -6.38 -45.77
C SER A 64 -21.08 -6.11 -45.18
N ALA A 65 -21.82 -5.22 -45.85
CA ALA A 65 -23.21 -4.85 -45.59
C ALA A 65 -24.21 -5.81 -46.28
N ALA A 66 -25.44 -5.85 -45.78
CA ALA A 66 -26.63 -6.20 -46.56
C ALA A 66 -27.89 -5.55 -45.93
N ALA A 67 -28.82 -5.16 -46.80
CA ALA A 67 -29.91 -4.20 -46.59
C ALA A 67 -31.32 -4.84 -46.57
N TYR A 68 -32.34 -3.96 -46.58
CA TYR A 68 -33.81 -4.14 -46.74
C TYR A 68 -34.60 -4.32 -45.43
N GLY A 69 -35.73 -3.63 -45.17
CA GLY A 69 -36.53 -2.69 -45.97
C GLY A 69 -37.72 -2.11 -45.17
N HIS A 70 -38.31 -1.06 -45.75
CA HIS A 70 -39.44 -0.20 -45.35
C HIS A 70 -40.67 -0.81 -44.61
N LEU A 71 -41.33 -0.02 -43.74
CA LEU A 71 -42.60 0.69 -44.05
C LEU A 71 -43.15 1.53 -42.87
N SER A 72 -43.75 2.65 -43.26
CA SER A 72 -44.31 3.78 -42.51
C SER A 72 -45.65 3.53 -41.81
N HIS A 73 -45.97 4.31 -40.76
CA HIS A 73 -47.27 4.99 -40.62
C HIS A 73 -47.21 6.21 -39.67
N ARG A 74 -47.82 7.32 -40.09
CA ARG A 74 -48.04 8.59 -39.36
C ARG A 74 -49.38 8.55 -38.63
N MET A 75 -49.50 9.17 -37.46
CA MET A 75 -50.65 10.04 -37.12
C MET A 75 -50.36 10.99 -35.94
N PHE A 76 -50.91 12.21 -36.05
CA PHE A 76 -50.93 13.36 -35.13
C PHE A 76 -51.82 13.05 -33.88
N PHE A 77 -51.88 13.76 -32.73
CA PHE A 77 -51.85 15.19 -32.39
C PHE A 77 -51.69 15.39 -30.84
N THR A 78 -51.27 16.61 -30.47
CA THR A 78 -51.57 17.41 -29.24
C THR A 78 -51.00 17.09 -27.84
N THR A 79 -50.37 18.14 -27.32
CA THR A 79 -49.90 18.55 -25.99
C THR A 79 -50.81 18.29 -24.78
N THR A 80 -50.21 17.89 -23.65
CA THR A 80 -50.45 18.51 -22.32
C THR A 80 -49.36 18.09 -21.32
N THR A 81 -48.93 19.06 -20.51
CA THR A 81 -47.94 19.00 -19.43
C THR A 81 -48.44 18.28 -18.18
N THR A 82 -47.63 17.44 -17.52
CA THR A 82 -47.52 17.31 -16.05
C THR A 82 -46.43 16.30 -15.59
N SER A 83 -45.57 16.79 -14.69
CA SER A 83 -44.81 16.17 -13.58
C SER A 83 -43.99 14.86 -13.69
N THR A 84 -42.77 15.00 -13.20
CA THR A 84 -41.62 14.10 -12.99
C THR A 84 -41.78 13.03 -11.90
N VAL A 85 -42.86 12.24 -11.91
CA VAL A 85 -42.97 11.04 -11.05
C VAL A 85 -43.76 9.99 -11.81
N ASP A 86 -43.06 9.16 -12.60
CA ASP A 86 -43.47 7.80 -13.04
C ASP A 86 -42.74 7.40 -14.32
N ARG A 87 -41.44 7.02 -14.23
CA ARG A 87 -40.79 6.17 -15.25
C ARG A 87 -39.77 5.22 -14.61
N LEU A 88 -40.28 4.24 -13.87
CA LEU A 88 -39.56 3.02 -13.47
C LEU A 88 -40.19 1.75 -14.10
N HIS A 89 -40.82 1.87 -15.28
CA HIS A 89 -41.49 0.74 -15.94
C HIS A 89 -41.03 0.53 -17.38
N GLY A 90 -39.75 0.21 -17.55
CA GLY A 90 -39.14 -0.02 -18.85
C GLY A 90 -38.02 -1.06 -18.91
N ILE A 91 -37.89 -1.99 -17.95
CA ILE A 91 -37.05 -3.20 -18.07
C ILE A 91 -37.75 -4.36 -17.36
N LYS A 92 -38.78 -4.93 -18.00
CA LYS A 92 -39.29 -6.26 -17.65
C LYS A 92 -38.70 -7.24 -18.66
N ASN A 93 -37.58 -7.86 -18.27
CA ASN A 93 -37.18 -9.25 -18.55
C ASN A 93 -35.67 -9.38 -18.34
N HIS A 94 -35.23 -9.49 -17.07
CA HIS A 94 -34.05 -10.23 -16.56
C HIS A 94 -33.73 -9.90 -15.08
N LEU A 95 -34.75 -9.63 -14.25
CA LEU A 95 -34.59 -9.41 -12.81
C LEU A 95 -35.47 -10.40 -12.06
N ASN A 96 -34.89 -11.52 -11.64
CA ASN A 96 -35.40 -12.32 -10.54
C ASN A 96 -34.25 -13.18 -10.01
N GLY A 97 -33.64 -12.70 -8.94
CA GLY A 97 -32.63 -13.39 -8.16
C GLY A 97 -32.10 -12.45 -7.09
N THR A 98 -32.84 -12.30 -5.99
CA THR A 98 -32.21 -11.95 -4.72
C THR A 98 -31.01 -12.89 -4.54
N MET A 99 -29.81 -12.35 -4.25
CA MET A 99 -28.65 -13.18 -3.98
C MET A 99 -29.04 -14.25 -2.96
N ASN A 100 -28.66 -15.49 -3.25
CA ASN A 100 -28.99 -16.58 -2.34
C ASN A 100 -28.16 -16.46 -1.04
N ALA A 101 -28.58 -17.17 0.02
CA ALA A 101 -27.94 -17.08 1.33
C ALA A 101 -26.44 -17.42 1.32
N THR A 102 -25.98 -18.19 0.32
CA THR A 102 -24.57 -18.56 0.17
C THR A 102 -23.76 -17.41 -0.45
N GLU A 103 -24.32 -16.68 -1.41
CA GLU A 103 -23.69 -15.54 -2.07
C GLU A 103 -23.54 -14.33 -1.14
N ILE A 104 -24.61 -13.98 -0.40
CA ILE A 104 -24.58 -12.82 0.51
C ILE A 104 -23.57 -12.99 1.65
N LYS A 105 -23.22 -14.24 2.01
CA LYS A 105 -22.25 -14.55 3.07
C LYS A 105 -20.90 -13.87 2.86
N HIS A 106 -20.49 -13.67 1.61
CA HIS A 106 -19.23 -13.01 1.25
C HIS A 106 -19.27 -11.49 1.39
N PHE A 107 -20.47 -10.92 1.45
CA PHE A 107 -20.73 -9.50 1.63
C PHE A 107 -21.25 -9.17 3.03
N LEU A 108 -21.30 -10.11 3.96
CA LEU A 108 -21.57 -9.79 5.35
C LEU A 108 -20.38 -9.07 5.97
N ALA A 109 -20.64 -8.07 6.80
CA ALA A 109 -19.65 -7.45 7.67
C ALA A 109 -18.89 -8.53 8.47
N ASP A 110 -17.59 -8.37 8.67
CA ASP A 110 -16.78 -9.33 9.44
C ASP A 110 -17.26 -9.37 10.90
N SER A 111 -17.34 -10.56 11.50
CA SER A 111 -17.81 -10.74 12.88
C SER A 111 -16.97 -11.81 13.61
N PRO A 112 -16.16 -11.42 14.62
CA PRO A 112 -15.83 -10.04 14.98
C PRO A 112 -14.92 -9.38 13.93
N PRO A 113 -14.96 -8.04 13.78
CA PRO A 113 -13.95 -7.31 13.01
C PRO A 113 -12.60 -7.30 13.73
N SER A 114 -11.54 -6.97 13.00
CA SER A 114 -10.19 -6.86 13.54
C SER A 114 -9.90 -5.40 13.92
N THR A 115 -10.37 -4.95 15.08
CA THR A 115 -10.11 -3.59 15.59
C THR A 115 -8.73 -3.51 16.25
N VAL A 116 -7.92 -2.53 15.85
CA VAL A 116 -6.54 -2.34 16.33
C VAL A 116 -6.27 -0.87 16.66
N ASN A 117 -5.31 -0.59 17.53
CA ASN A 117 -4.87 0.77 17.83
C ASN A 117 -3.67 1.17 16.96
N LEU A 118 -3.63 2.42 16.50
CA LEU A 118 -2.38 3.06 16.05
C LEU A 118 -1.66 3.64 17.26
N VAL A 119 -0.74 2.86 17.82
CA VAL A 119 0.05 3.30 18.96
C VAL A 119 0.94 4.48 18.53
N ILE A 120 0.76 5.63 19.19
CA ILE A 120 1.47 6.87 18.83
C ILE A 120 1.95 7.69 20.04
N LYS A 121 1.37 7.50 21.22
CA LYS A 121 1.59 8.36 22.39
C LYS A 121 3.06 8.69 22.69
N LYS A 122 3.92 7.66 22.75
CA LYS A 122 5.37 7.85 22.99
C LYS A 122 6.03 8.79 21.99
N HIS A 123 5.65 8.70 20.72
CA HIS A 123 6.23 9.51 19.65
C HIS A 123 5.61 10.91 19.60
N PHE A 124 4.30 11.03 19.87
CA PHE A 124 3.64 12.32 20.03
C PHE A 124 4.19 13.12 21.22
N ASP A 125 4.43 12.46 22.37
CA ASP A 125 4.94 13.12 23.58
C ASP A 125 6.35 13.72 23.36
N ALA A 126 7.13 13.13 22.45
CA ALA A 126 8.47 13.61 22.08
C ALA A 126 8.48 14.89 21.22
N LEU A 127 7.34 15.28 20.64
CA LEU A 127 7.21 16.52 19.88
C LEU A 127 7.24 17.75 20.80
N SER A 128 7.85 18.83 20.33
CA SER A 128 7.71 20.16 20.94
C SER A 128 6.27 20.67 20.82
N ASP A 129 5.88 21.66 21.63
CA ASP A 129 4.52 22.23 21.59
C ASP A 129 4.17 22.80 20.20
N LYS A 130 5.16 23.37 19.50
CA LYS A 130 5.00 23.87 18.12
C LYS A 130 4.74 22.72 17.15
N GLU A 131 5.51 21.64 17.23
CA GLU A 131 5.31 20.46 16.38
C GLU A 131 3.99 19.75 16.68
N LYS A 132 3.54 19.72 17.94
CA LYS A 132 2.22 19.20 18.31
C LYS A 132 1.08 20.03 17.71
N ARG A 133 1.19 21.37 17.68
CA ARG A 133 0.22 22.24 17.00
C ARG A 133 0.26 22.05 15.47
N TYR A 134 1.45 21.93 14.89
CA TYR A 134 1.61 21.61 13.47
C TYR A 134 0.90 20.30 13.10
N ALA A 135 1.18 19.22 13.84
CA ALA A 135 0.53 17.93 13.66
C ALA A 135 -0.99 17.99 13.88
N HIS A 136 -1.44 18.73 14.92
CA HIS A 136 -2.86 18.91 15.21
C HIS A 136 -3.64 19.50 14.03
N TYR A 137 -3.17 20.61 13.47
CA TYR A 137 -3.88 21.27 12.37
C TYR A 137 -3.89 20.40 11.09
N ILE A 138 -2.84 19.62 10.83
CA ILE A 138 -2.82 18.64 9.73
C ILE A 138 -3.83 17.52 9.98
N SER A 139 -3.86 16.94 11.19
CA SER A 139 -4.84 15.91 11.55
C SER A 139 -6.27 16.42 11.40
N LYS A 140 -6.54 17.67 11.81
CA LYS A 140 -7.85 18.31 11.66
C LYS A 140 -8.19 18.58 10.20
N SER A 141 -7.24 19.02 9.37
CA SER A 141 -7.48 19.23 7.94
C SER A 141 -7.76 17.91 7.22
N ALA A 142 -6.98 16.85 7.51
CA ALA A 142 -7.19 15.53 6.92
C ALA A 142 -8.61 15.01 7.18
N PHE A 143 -9.05 15.04 8.44
CA PHE A 143 -10.38 14.53 8.81
C PHE A 143 -11.53 15.46 8.45
N ALA A 144 -11.32 16.76 8.24
CA ALA A 144 -12.34 17.64 7.69
C ALA A 144 -12.79 17.19 6.28
N GLY A 145 -11.95 16.46 5.55
CA GLY A 145 -12.34 15.85 4.27
C GLY A 145 -12.99 14.47 4.36
N THR A 146 -13.33 13.95 5.55
CA THR A 146 -14.09 12.69 5.67
C THR A 146 -15.41 12.74 4.87
N ARG A 147 -16.09 13.89 4.86
CA ARG A 147 -17.31 14.10 4.05
C ARG A 147 -17.03 14.00 2.55
N ILE A 148 -15.85 14.39 2.10
CA ILE A 148 -15.41 14.25 0.71
C ILE A 148 -15.29 12.76 0.38
N THR A 149 -14.56 12.00 1.19
CA THR A 149 -14.41 10.54 1.00
C THR A 149 -15.77 9.84 1.02
N LEU A 150 -16.64 10.11 1.99
CA LEU A 150 -17.99 9.52 2.05
C LEU A 150 -18.78 9.77 0.75
N ARG A 151 -18.72 11.00 0.20
CA ARG A 151 -19.36 11.35 -1.08
C ARG A 151 -18.69 10.70 -2.29
N GLN A 152 -17.42 10.31 -2.20
CA GLN A 152 -16.69 9.57 -3.25
C GLN A 152 -16.95 8.05 -3.21
N VAL A 153 -17.45 7.51 -2.09
CA VAL A 153 -17.76 6.08 -1.96
C VAL A 153 -19.15 5.73 -2.50
N SER A 154 -20.21 6.27 -1.90
CA SER A 154 -21.58 5.90 -2.25
C SER A 154 -22.59 7.00 -1.87
N PRO A 155 -23.74 7.08 -2.56
CA PRO A 155 -24.74 8.12 -2.30
C PRO A 155 -25.26 8.13 -0.85
N GLU A 156 -25.33 6.96 -0.21
CA GLU A 156 -25.86 6.79 1.15
C GLU A 156 -24.84 7.03 2.26
N SER A 157 -23.54 7.08 1.95
CA SER A 157 -22.47 7.04 2.97
C SER A 157 -22.57 8.18 3.99
N GLU A 158 -22.88 9.41 3.59
CA GLU A 158 -23.06 10.51 4.56
C GLU A 158 -24.21 10.26 5.53
N ALA A 159 -25.37 9.79 5.03
CA ALA A 159 -26.52 9.50 5.87
C ALA A 159 -26.25 8.35 6.85
N VAL A 160 -25.51 7.31 6.41
CA VAL A 160 -25.09 6.20 7.28
C VAL A 160 -24.13 6.69 8.36
N PHE A 161 -23.17 7.54 8.00
CA PHE A 161 -22.25 8.17 8.96
C PHE A 161 -23.03 8.96 10.02
N ASP A 162 -23.91 9.86 9.59
CA ASP A 162 -24.67 10.71 10.49
C ASP A 162 -25.59 9.91 11.41
N PHE A 163 -26.24 8.85 10.88
CA PHE A 163 -27.04 7.93 11.69
C PHE A 163 -26.23 7.28 12.83
N ILE A 164 -25.03 6.77 12.53
CA ILE A 164 -24.15 6.14 13.53
C ILE A 164 -23.72 7.16 14.60
N ILE A 165 -23.27 8.34 14.17
CA ILE A 165 -22.76 9.38 15.07
C ILE A 165 -23.87 9.99 15.92
N GLU A 166 -25.05 10.24 15.35
CA GLU A 166 -26.18 10.80 16.09
C GLU A 166 -26.75 9.80 17.09
N LEU A 167 -26.79 8.50 16.76
CA LEU A 167 -27.17 7.47 17.71
C LEU A 167 -26.18 7.41 18.88
N PHE A 168 -24.87 7.49 18.63
CA PHE A 168 -23.88 7.59 19.71
C PHE A 168 -24.14 8.81 20.61
N LYS A 169 -24.36 9.99 20.02
CA LYS A 169 -24.62 11.24 20.77
C LYS A 169 -25.89 11.16 21.61
N SER A 170 -26.97 10.62 21.06
CA SER A 170 -28.26 10.47 21.73
C SER A 170 -28.20 9.67 23.02
N PHE A 171 -27.20 8.78 23.16
CA PHE A 171 -26.99 7.96 24.35
C PHE A 171 -25.65 8.22 25.05
N ASN A 172 -24.87 9.20 24.58
CA ASN A 172 -23.52 9.49 25.07
C ASN A 172 -22.62 8.24 25.13
N GLY A 173 -22.74 7.36 24.12
CA GLY A 173 -22.03 6.08 24.06
C GLY A 173 -22.53 4.97 25.00
N ASP A 174 -23.63 5.17 25.73
CA ASP A 174 -24.27 4.12 26.54
C ASP A 174 -25.11 3.18 25.66
N TRP A 175 -24.44 2.19 25.08
CA TRP A 175 -25.07 1.21 24.20
C TRP A 175 -26.08 0.31 24.92
N ALA A 176 -25.95 0.10 26.24
CA ALA A 176 -26.92 -0.66 27.02
C ALA A 176 -28.24 0.11 27.17
N ALA A 177 -28.18 1.43 27.37
CA ALA A 177 -29.35 2.30 27.36
C ALA A 177 -30.00 2.35 25.96
N ALA A 178 -29.20 2.44 24.89
CA ALA A 178 -29.68 2.41 23.52
C ALA A 178 -30.45 1.12 23.21
N GLN A 179 -29.87 -0.01 23.58
CA GLN A 179 -30.48 -1.33 23.44
C GLN A 179 -31.78 -1.47 24.23
N LYS A 180 -31.77 -1.08 25.51
CA LYS A 180 -32.97 -1.16 26.36
C LYS A 180 -34.12 -0.34 25.80
N LYS A 181 -33.81 0.84 25.23
CA LYS A 181 -34.82 1.73 24.64
C LYS A 181 -35.36 1.22 23.31
N SER A 182 -34.51 0.63 22.47
CA SER A 182 -34.92 0.07 21.16
C SER A 182 -35.56 -1.32 21.27
N GLY A 183 -35.28 -2.06 22.35
CA GLY A 183 -35.82 -3.41 22.57
C GLY A 183 -35.17 -4.49 21.69
N ILE A 184 -33.98 -4.25 21.14
CA ILE A 184 -33.26 -5.22 20.31
C ILE A 184 -32.49 -6.25 21.14
N ARG A 185 -32.18 -7.40 20.54
CA ARG A 185 -31.41 -8.48 21.20
C ARG A 185 -29.92 -8.11 21.30
N ASP A 186 -29.20 -8.74 22.22
CA ASP A 186 -27.76 -8.54 22.41
C ASP A 186 -26.97 -8.78 21.12
N GLU A 187 -27.33 -9.83 20.38
CA GLU A 187 -26.72 -10.19 19.10
C GLU A 187 -26.96 -9.12 18.02
N ASP A 188 -28.13 -8.47 18.02
CA ASP A 188 -28.45 -7.43 17.05
C ASP A 188 -27.64 -6.15 17.33
N LEU A 189 -27.48 -5.79 18.61
CA LEU A 189 -26.62 -4.67 19.03
C LEU A 189 -25.16 -4.95 18.65
N LYS A 190 -24.67 -6.15 18.94
CA LYS A 190 -23.31 -6.57 18.56
C LYS A 190 -23.08 -6.39 17.06
N HIS A 191 -23.96 -6.92 16.21
CA HIS A 191 -23.82 -6.81 14.76
C HIS A 191 -23.92 -5.37 14.25
N PHE A 192 -24.73 -4.51 14.90
CA PHE A 192 -24.74 -3.08 14.62
C PHE A 192 -23.37 -2.44 14.90
N LEU A 193 -22.79 -2.66 16.09
CA LEU A 193 -21.49 -2.10 16.47
C LEU A 193 -20.36 -2.59 15.55
N GLU A 194 -20.36 -3.87 15.19
CA GLU A 194 -19.39 -4.46 14.27
C GLU A 194 -19.47 -3.87 12.86
N TYR A 195 -20.69 -3.64 12.34
CA TYR A 195 -20.90 -2.94 11.08
C TYR A 195 -20.43 -1.49 11.15
N SER A 196 -20.81 -0.76 12.21
CA SER A 196 -20.45 0.64 12.39
C SER A 196 -18.93 0.83 12.47
N ALA A 197 -18.22 -0.05 13.18
CA ALA A 197 -16.76 0.01 13.26
C ALA A 197 -16.09 -0.20 11.90
N GLN A 198 -16.60 -1.14 11.10
CA GLN A 198 -16.12 -1.38 9.73
C GLN A 198 -16.46 -0.22 8.78
N PHE A 199 -17.68 0.31 8.88
CA PHE A 199 -18.12 1.48 8.10
C PHE A 199 -17.20 2.68 8.34
N LEU A 200 -16.97 3.03 9.61
CA LEU A 200 -16.09 4.14 9.98
C LEU A 200 -14.65 3.89 9.55
N GLY A 201 -14.14 2.67 9.74
CA GLY A 201 -12.77 2.29 9.36
C GLY A 201 -12.51 2.27 7.85
N ASN A 202 -13.54 2.06 7.03
CA ASN A 202 -13.46 2.12 5.56
C ASN A 202 -13.94 3.47 4.99
N CYS A 203 -14.38 4.40 5.84
CA CYS A 203 -15.01 5.65 5.46
C CYS A 203 -16.17 5.47 4.44
N GLY A 204 -17.00 4.45 4.66
CA GLY A 204 -18.09 4.07 3.76
C GLY A 204 -18.50 2.60 3.89
N ASN A 205 -19.57 2.21 3.19
CA ASN A 205 -20.12 0.85 3.23
C ASN A 205 -19.54 -0.10 2.16
N TYR A 206 -18.43 0.30 1.52
CA TYR A 206 -17.64 -0.52 0.61
C TYR A 206 -16.23 -0.64 1.17
N LYS A 207 -15.64 -1.83 1.11
CA LYS A 207 -14.29 -2.10 1.61
C LYS A 207 -13.28 -1.24 0.83
N GLY A 208 -12.49 -0.42 1.52
CA GLY A 208 -11.40 0.35 0.90
C GLY A 208 -10.31 -0.55 0.29
N PHE A 209 -10.27 -1.83 0.69
CA PHE A 209 -9.49 -2.86 0.03
C PHE A 209 -10.41 -3.92 -0.59
N GLY A 210 -10.62 -3.82 -1.90
CA GLY A 210 -11.40 -4.78 -2.70
C GLY A 210 -12.77 -4.29 -3.16
N ASP A 211 -13.14 -3.04 -2.86
CA ASP A 211 -14.27 -2.29 -3.44
C ASP A 211 -15.61 -3.04 -3.48
N SER A 212 -15.80 -3.93 -2.52
CA SER A 212 -17.02 -4.69 -2.34
C SER A 212 -17.83 -4.11 -1.19
N LYS A 213 -19.14 -4.03 -1.41
CA LYS A 213 -20.09 -3.63 -0.37
C LYS A 213 -20.05 -4.63 0.78
N PHE A 214 -20.29 -4.17 1.99
CA PHE A 214 -20.60 -5.06 3.10
C PHE A 214 -21.90 -4.64 3.78
N VAL A 215 -22.69 -5.62 4.20
CA VAL A 215 -24.01 -5.42 4.82
C VAL A 215 -24.00 -5.93 6.27
N PRO A 216 -24.83 -5.36 7.17
CA PRO A 216 -24.95 -5.85 8.53
C PRO A 216 -25.43 -7.31 8.58
N ARG A 217 -25.04 -8.04 9.63
CA ARG A 217 -25.47 -9.43 9.85
C ARG A 217 -26.85 -9.56 10.49
N CYS A 218 -27.30 -8.53 11.20
CA CYS A 218 -28.64 -8.50 11.78
C CYS A 218 -29.69 -8.11 10.73
N GLU A 219 -30.96 -8.32 11.06
CA GLU A 219 -32.07 -7.91 10.19
C GLU A 219 -32.28 -6.39 10.22
N GLU A 220 -32.80 -5.83 9.12
CA GLU A 220 -33.09 -4.40 8.99
C GLU A 220 -33.95 -3.84 10.13
N LYS A 221 -34.88 -4.65 10.68
CA LYS A 221 -35.73 -4.26 11.81
C LYS A 221 -34.94 -3.84 13.05
N ALA A 222 -33.72 -4.34 13.25
CA ALA A 222 -32.87 -3.96 14.37
C ALA A 222 -32.37 -2.52 14.22
N PHE A 223 -31.92 -2.15 13.01
CA PHE A 223 -31.52 -0.78 12.69
C PHE A 223 -32.71 0.17 12.79
N ALA A 224 -33.87 -0.22 12.25
CA ALA A 224 -35.10 0.57 12.37
C ALA A 224 -35.53 0.79 13.83
N ALA A 225 -35.39 -0.22 14.70
CA ALA A 225 -35.70 -0.09 16.13
C ALA A 225 -34.71 0.84 16.86
N LEU A 226 -33.41 0.79 16.54
CA LEU A 226 -32.43 1.76 17.04
C LEU A 226 -32.74 3.17 16.55
N ALA A 227 -33.14 3.30 15.28
CA ALA A 227 -33.48 4.58 14.69
C ALA A 227 -34.72 5.21 15.34
N ALA A 228 -35.73 4.41 15.69
CA ALA A 228 -36.95 4.86 16.35
C ALA A 228 -36.74 5.37 17.80
N THR A 229 -35.52 5.36 18.33
CA THR A 229 -35.23 5.87 19.67
C THR A 229 -35.32 7.40 19.76
N SER A 230 -35.18 8.14 18.67
CA SER A 230 -35.46 9.58 18.60
C SER A 230 -35.86 10.02 17.18
N PRO A 231 -36.63 11.12 17.02
CA PRO A 231 -37.01 11.62 15.70
C PRO A 231 -35.82 11.99 14.80
N GLU A 232 -34.76 12.59 15.36
CA GLU A 232 -33.53 12.93 14.65
C GLU A 232 -32.85 11.67 14.06
N VAL A 233 -32.63 10.64 14.88
CA VAL A 233 -31.98 9.40 14.43
C VAL A 233 -32.86 8.69 13.39
N GLU A 234 -34.17 8.68 13.58
CA GLU A 234 -35.13 8.11 12.62
C GLU A 234 -35.06 8.82 11.26
N SER A 235 -34.95 10.14 11.24
CA SER A 235 -34.81 10.92 10.01
C SER A 235 -33.52 10.59 9.26
N LEU A 236 -32.40 10.44 9.97
CA LEU A 236 -31.11 10.08 9.37
C LEU A 236 -31.11 8.66 8.81
N TYR A 237 -31.70 7.71 9.52
CA TYR A 237 -31.87 6.34 9.00
C TYR A 237 -32.77 6.31 7.75
N LYS A 238 -33.87 7.06 7.73
CA LYS A 238 -34.74 7.16 6.53
C LYS A 238 -33.99 7.75 5.33
N ALA A 239 -33.06 8.68 5.56
CA ALA A 239 -32.24 9.28 4.50
C ALA A 239 -31.31 8.27 3.80
N THR A 240 -31.01 7.12 4.42
CA THR A 240 -30.24 6.05 3.74
C THR A 240 -31.06 5.29 2.70
N ASN A 241 -32.39 5.47 2.66
CA ASN A 241 -33.30 4.87 1.68
C ASN A 241 -33.14 3.34 1.53
N GLY A 242 -32.92 2.63 2.64
CA GLY A 242 -32.70 1.17 2.67
C GLY A 242 -31.35 0.69 2.13
N ALA A 243 -30.49 1.59 1.64
CA ALA A 243 -29.23 1.25 0.96
C ALA A 243 -28.24 0.47 1.84
N ILE A 244 -28.33 0.57 3.18
CA ILE A 244 -27.53 -0.24 4.12
C ILE A 244 -27.70 -1.76 3.84
N PHE A 245 -28.92 -2.20 3.55
CA PHE A 245 -29.27 -3.62 3.39
C PHE A 245 -29.48 -4.04 1.93
N SER A 246 -29.47 -3.10 0.99
CA SER A 246 -29.67 -3.40 -0.44
C SER A 246 -28.61 -4.37 -0.97
N SER A 247 -29.07 -5.58 -1.32
CA SER A 247 -28.26 -6.69 -1.87
C SER A 247 -29.00 -7.48 -2.97
N ASN A 248 -30.03 -6.87 -3.58
CA ASN A 248 -30.90 -7.50 -4.57
C ASN A 248 -30.35 -7.50 -6.00
N ASN A 249 -29.18 -6.88 -6.21
CA ASN A 249 -28.48 -6.84 -7.48
C ASN A 249 -26.97 -7.01 -7.21
N ASN A 250 -26.34 -8.00 -7.85
CA ASN A 250 -24.92 -8.26 -7.68
C ASN A 250 -24.04 -7.07 -8.10
N GLY A 251 -24.46 -6.29 -9.10
CA GLY A 251 -23.70 -5.10 -9.52
C GLY A 251 -23.60 -4.06 -8.42
N LEU A 252 -24.67 -3.86 -7.64
CA LEU A 252 -24.70 -2.93 -6.49
C LEU A 252 -23.78 -3.35 -5.33
N MET A 253 -23.16 -4.54 -5.41
CA MET A 253 -22.22 -5.01 -4.41
C MET A 253 -20.78 -4.61 -4.72
N HIS A 254 -20.54 -3.88 -5.83
CA HIS A 254 -19.20 -3.51 -6.29
C HIS A 254 -19.16 -2.04 -6.69
N LEU A 255 -18.02 -1.38 -6.41
CA LEU A 255 -17.69 -0.13 -7.08
C LEU A 255 -17.15 -0.41 -8.48
N GLY A 256 -17.51 0.43 -9.46
CA GLY A 256 -17.17 0.19 -10.85
C GLY A 256 -17.94 1.07 -11.84
N HIS A 257 -17.91 0.72 -13.11
CA HIS A 257 -18.65 1.45 -14.14
C HIS A 257 -20.16 1.21 -14.08
N LEU A 258 -20.94 2.26 -14.33
CA LEU A 258 -22.41 2.24 -14.25
C LEU A 258 -23.06 1.32 -15.30
N ASP A 259 -22.43 1.13 -16.46
CA ASP A 259 -22.90 0.23 -17.52
C ASP A 259 -22.73 -1.26 -17.17
N GLU A 260 -21.90 -1.58 -16.18
CA GLU A 260 -21.79 -2.91 -15.55
C GLU A 260 -22.79 -3.08 -14.39
N ASN A 261 -23.67 -2.11 -14.16
CA ASN A 261 -24.56 -2.00 -12.99
C ASN A 261 -23.82 -1.86 -11.65
N HIS A 262 -22.55 -1.43 -11.67
CA HIS A 262 -21.77 -1.12 -10.48
C HIS A 262 -22.12 0.27 -9.92
N VAL A 263 -21.57 0.60 -8.74
CA VAL A 263 -21.77 1.89 -8.08
C VAL A 263 -20.54 2.78 -8.23
N THR A 264 -20.75 4.06 -8.51
CA THR A 264 -19.69 5.07 -8.46
C THR A 264 -20.30 6.46 -8.29
N THR A 265 -19.68 7.31 -7.51
CA THR A 265 -20.11 8.70 -7.29
C THR A 265 -19.09 9.73 -7.80
N TYR A 266 -18.08 9.28 -8.55
CA TYR A 266 -17.24 10.15 -9.39
C TYR A 266 -18.01 10.70 -10.60
N TYR A 267 -19.15 10.08 -10.93
CA TYR A 267 -20.07 10.50 -11.98
C TYR A 267 -21.46 10.90 -11.44
N PRO A 268 -21.56 11.86 -10.50
CA PRO A 268 -22.79 12.14 -9.76
C PRO A 268 -23.87 12.76 -10.67
N ASP A 269 -25.15 12.61 -10.29
CA ASP A 269 -26.30 13.30 -10.92
C ASP A 269 -26.32 13.28 -12.45
N SER A 270 -25.81 12.21 -13.06
CA SER A 270 -25.62 12.12 -14.51
C SER A 270 -26.79 11.46 -15.19
N GLU A 271 -27.15 11.95 -16.37
CA GLU A 271 -27.79 11.10 -17.38
C GLU A 271 -26.89 9.90 -17.71
N PRO A 272 -27.41 8.80 -18.29
CA PRO A 272 -26.59 7.66 -18.67
C PRO A 272 -25.32 8.09 -19.41
N ILE A 273 -24.19 7.93 -18.73
CA ILE A 273 -22.87 8.31 -19.17
C ILE A 273 -22.10 7.03 -19.54
N THR A 274 -21.48 7.04 -20.70
CA THR A 274 -20.77 5.87 -21.23
C THR A 274 -19.27 5.97 -20.96
N GLN A 275 -18.59 4.83 -20.90
CA GLN A 275 -17.12 4.79 -20.78
C GLN A 275 -16.43 5.55 -21.92
N ALA A 276 -16.97 5.49 -23.15
CA ALA A 276 -16.43 6.22 -24.30
C ALA A 276 -16.52 7.74 -24.13
N GLU A 277 -17.58 8.26 -23.51
CA GLU A 277 -17.70 9.68 -23.18
C GLU A 277 -16.74 10.08 -22.06
N ILE A 278 -16.60 9.26 -21.02
CA ILE A 278 -15.65 9.49 -19.93
C ILE A 278 -14.22 9.56 -20.48
N SER A 279 -13.81 8.60 -21.31
CA SER A 279 -12.50 8.60 -21.97
C SER A 279 -12.29 9.83 -22.84
N ALA A 280 -13.31 10.25 -23.60
CA ALA A 280 -13.20 11.43 -24.45
C ALA A 280 -13.09 12.74 -23.64
N ILE A 281 -13.72 12.82 -22.47
CA ILE A 281 -13.53 13.94 -21.54
C ILE A 281 -12.11 13.93 -20.97
N SER A 282 -11.58 12.78 -20.55
CA SER A 282 -10.19 12.64 -20.09
C SER A 282 -9.18 13.06 -21.16
N ASP A 283 -9.41 12.65 -22.42
CA ASP A 283 -8.58 13.05 -23.55
C ASP A 283 -8.62 14.57 -23.76
N TRP A 284 -9.80 15.18 -23.70
CA TRP A 284 -9.96 16.62 -23.78
C TRP A 284 -9.24 17.36 -22.64
N MET A 285 -9.33 16.86 -21.40
CA MET A 285 -8.63 17.43 -20.24
C MET A 285 -7.11 17.41 -20.47
N ARG A 286 -6.58 16.28 -20.96
CA ARG A 286 -5.16 16.12 -21.31
C ARG A 286 -4.74 17.11 -22.40
N GLU A 287 -5.53 17.29 -23.46
CA GLU A 287 -5.25 18.27 -24.52
C GLU A 287 -5.22 19.72 -24.01
N LYS A 288 -6.05 20.03 -23.01
CA LYS A 288 -6.08 21.35 -22.36
C LYS A 288 -4.99 21.53 -21.30
N GLY A 289 -4.32 20.46 -20.88
CA GLY A 289 -3.42 20.50 -19.73
C GLY A 289 -4.15 20.66 -18.39
N LEU A 290 -5.43 20.27 -18.31
CA LEU A 290 -6.20 20.26 -17.07
C LEU A 290 -6.01 18.91 -16.37
N LEU A 291 -5.49 18.93 -15.16
CA LEU A 291 -5.26 17.74 -14.36
C LEU A 291 -6.59 17.19 -13.76
N PRO A 292 -6.81 15.86 -13.73
CA PRO A 292 -8.10 15.28 -13.38
C PRO A 292 -8.34 14.95 -11.90
N GLU A 293 -7.31 14.93 -11.06
CA GLU A 293 -7.32 14.27 -9.75
C GLU A 293 -8.35 14.87 -8.79
N ASN A 294 -8.57 16.18 -8.82
CA ASN A 294 -9.54 16.88 -7.96
C ASN A 294 -10.89 17.14 -8.64
N THR A 295 -11.27 16.31 -9.63
CA THR A 295 -12.50 16.51 -10.39
C THR A 295 -13.52 15.39 -10.20
N ARG A 296 -14.80 15.73 -10.38
CA ARG A 296 -15.89 14.78 -10.72
C ARG A 296 -16.52 15.18 -12.04
N LEU A 297 -17.26 14.29 -12.67
CA LEU A 297 -17.85 14.53 -13.99
C LEU A 297 -19.35 14.28 -13.95
N ARG A 298 -20.18 15.21 -14.43
CA ARG A 298 -21.59 14.93 -14.64
C ARG A 298 -22.08 15.22 -16.03
N LYS A 299 -22.92 14.34 -16.57
CA LYS A 299 -23.57 14.50 -17.87
C LYS A 299 -24.94 15.15 -17.72
N LYS A 300 -25.22 16.19 -18.50
CA LYS A 300 -26.47 16.95 -18.53
C LYS A 300 -26.95 17.12 -19.98
N ASP A 301 -28.19 17.55 -20.17
CA ASP A 301 -28.73 17.85 -21.50
C ASP A 301 -27.85 18.88 -22.23
N GLY A 302 -27.30 18.48 -23.39
CA GLY A 302 -26.42 19.30 -24.21
C GLY A 302 -24.95 19.39 -23.78
N GLY A 303 -24.48 18.60 -22.80
CA GLY A 303 -23.04 18.53 -22.51
C GLY A 303 -22.61 17.85 -21.21
N PHE A 304 -21.44 18.29 -20.74
CA PHE A 304 -20.75 17.75 -19.57
C PHE A 304 -20.32 18.87 -18.64
N GLU A 305 -20.37 18.62 -17.34
CA GLU A 305 -19.88 19.53 -16.31
C GLU A 305 -18.77 18.82 -15.52
N LEU A 306 -17.56 19.37 -15.59
CA LEU A 306 -16.42 18.99 -14.76
C LEU A 306 -16.50 19.78 -13.45
N LEU A 307 -16.81 19.08 -12.37
CA LEU A 307 -16.90 19.62 -11.03
C LEU A 307 -15.48 19.73 -10.47
N ILE A 308 -15.00 20.95 -10.26
CA ILE A 308 -13.69 21.24 -9.70
C ILE A 308 -13.83 21.37 -8.18
N ALA A 309 -13.08 20.55 -7.45
CA ALA A 309 -13.03 20.60 -5.99
C ALA A 309 -12.31 21.88 -5.53
N SER A 310 -13.06 22.81 -4.93
CA SER A 310 -12.54 24.09 -4.46
C SER A 310 -13.43 24.73 -3.40
N ALA A 311 -12.85 25.52 -2.49
CA ALA A 311 -13.61 26.34 -1.55
C ALA A 311 -14.43 27.42 -2.27
N VAL A 312 -13.85 28.07 -3.28
CA VAL A 312 -14.55 29.06 -4.11
C VAL A 312 -15.54 28.37 -5.05
N THR A 313 -16.67 29.05 -5.33
CA THR A 313 -17.74 28.52 -6.20
C THR A 313 -17.74 29.13 -7.60
N ALA A 314 -16.71 29.90 -7.93
CA ALA A 314 -16.52 30.55 -9.23
C ALA A 314 -15.04 30.52 -9.60
N VAL A 315 -14.75 30.65 -10.89
CA VAL A 315 -13.37 30.74 -11.37
C VAL A 315 -12.62 31.88 -10.65
N PRO A 316 -11.40 31.65 -10.15
CA PRO A 316 -10.60 32.71 -9.52
C PRO A 316 -10.40 33.92 -10.43
N ALA A 317 -10.16 35.11 -9.85
CA ALA A 317 -10.01 36.34 -10.61
C ALA A 317 -8.79 36.30 -11.55
N GLU A 318 -7.74 35.60 -11.16
CA GLU A 318 -6.53 35.31 -11.93
C GLU A 318 -6.73 34.22 -13.00
N GLY A 319 -7.84 33.48 -12.96
CA GLY A 319 -8.10 32.28 -13.76
C GLY A 319 -7.80 30.99 -13.00
N GLY A 320 -8.36 29.88 -13.49
CA GLY A 320 -7.98 28.54 -13.07
C GLY A 320 -6.75 28.02 -13.85
N ASP A 321 -6.48 26.72 -13.73
CA ASP A 321 -5.30 26.09 -14.34
C ASP A 321 -5.26 26.20 -15.88
N ILE A 322 -6.43 26.33 -16.53
CA ILE A 322 -6.56 26.52 -17.98
C ILE A 322 -7.11 27.91 -18.38
N GLY A 323 -6.98 28.91 -17.50
CA GLY A 323 -7.38 30.29 -17.76
C GLY A 323 -8.76 30.67 -17.20
N LYS A 324 -9.37 31.71 -17.78
CA LYS A 324 -10.65 32.28 -17.29
C LYS A 324 -11.89 31.70 -17.96
N GLU A 325 -11.72 31.02 -19.08
CA GLU A 325 -12.82 30.37 -19.79
C GLU A 325 -13.30 29.16 -18.99
N THR A 326 -14.63 29.02 -18.89
CA THR A 326 -15.28 27.93 -18.15
C THR A 326 -16.26 27.14 -19.00
N GLU A 327 -16.49 27.53 -20.26
CA GLU A 327 -17.35 26.79 -21.20
C GLU A 327 -16.60 26.57 -22.51
N PHE A 328 -16.56 25.32 -22.97
CA PHE A 328 -15.81 24.89 -24.14
C PHE A 328 -16.69 24.05 -25.06
N LYS A 329 -16.88 24.50 -26.30
CA LYS A 329 -17.56 23.69 -27.32
C LYS A 329 -16.58 22.72 -27.95
N VAL A 330 -17.02 21.47 -28.14
CA VAL A 330 -16.21 20.43 -28.77
C VAL A 330 -16.74 20.16 -30.18
N ASP A 331 -15.90 20.37 -31.19
CA ASP A 331 -16.34 20.32 -32.60
C ASP A 331 -16.06 18.97 -33.30
N ASN A 332 -15.30 18.08 -32.64
CA ASN A 332 -14.79 16.84 -33.21
C ASN A 332 -14.89 15.66 -32.22
N GLY A 333 -14.71 14.43 -32.72
CA GLY A 333 -14.67 13.22 -31.90
C GLY A 333 -16.01 12.82 -31.27
N THR A 334 -15.96 11.96 -30.26
CA THR A 334 -17.14 11.42 -29.53
C THR A 334 -18.01 12.50 -28.91
N LEU A 335 -17.43 13.66 -28.57
CA LEU A 335 -18.11 14.77 -27.91
C LEU A 335 -18.57 15.86 -28.90
N LYS A 336 -18.54 15.60 -30.21
CA LYS A 336 -18.90 16.60 -31.23
C LYS A 336 -20.28 17.21 -30.98
N GLY A 337 -20.33 18.54 -30.92
CA GLY A 337 -21.54 19.33 -30.68
C GLY A 337 -21.90 19.49 -29.20
N GLN A 338 -21.15 18.87 -28.28
CA GLN A 338 -21.35 18.97 -26.84
C GLN A 338 -20.55 20.15 -26.26
N THR A 339 -21.00 20.65 -25.12
CA THR A 339 -20.28 21.67 -24.34
C THR A 339 -19.70 21.05 -23.08
N ILE A 340 -18.44 21.34 -22.78
CA ILE A 340 -17.81 21.00 -21.50
C ILE A 340 -17.77 22.28 -20.66
N LYS A 341 -18.32 22.22 -19.44
CA LYS A 341 -18.30 23.34 -18.49
C LYS A 341 -17.46 23.01 -17.26
N LEU A 342 -16.66 23.96 -16.81
CA LEU A 342 -15.97 23.88 -15.52
C LEU A 342 -16.84 24.51 -14.44
N VAL A 343 -17.18 23.72 -13.42
CA VAL A 343 -18.03 24.15 -12.30
C VAL A 343 -17.23 24.05 -11.01
N TYR A 344 -16.88 25.21 -10.44
CA TYR A 344 -16.13 25.28 -9.19
C TYR A 344 -17.06 25.12 -7.98
N GLY A 345 -16.49 24.72 -6.85
CA GLY A 345 -17.19 24.65 -5.57
C GLY A 345 -17.61 23.25 -5.15
N ASP A 346 -17.13 22.21 -5.83
CA ASP A 346 -17.32 20.84 -5.33
C ASP A 346 -16.62 20.71 -3.97
N TYR A 347 -17.34 20.22 -2.97
CA TYR A 347 -16.87 20.16 -1.58
C TYR A 347 -16.47 21.51 -0.95
N SER A 348 -17.07 22.61 -1.40
CA SER A 348 -16.68 23.98 -1.00
C SER A 348 -16.63 24.23 0.52
N LYS A 349 -17.59 23.70 1.28
CA LYS A 349 -17.64 23.88 2.74
C LYS A 349 -16.45 23.22 3.41
N GLU A 350 -16.19 21.96 3.05
CA GLU A 350 -15.09 21.17 3.58
C GLU A 350 -13.75 21.80 3.20
N LEU A 351 -13.56 22.15 1.93
CA LEU A 351 -12.30 22.71 1.42
C LEU A 351 -12.00 24.11 1.97
N ALA A 352 -13.02 24.90 2.31
CA ALA A 352 -12.82 26.18 3.02
C ALA A 352 -12.23 25.96 4.43
N ILE A 353 -12.74 24.96 5.17
CA ILE A 353 -12.24 24.59 6.50
C ILE A 353 -10.82 24.05 6.39
N ILE A 354 -10.58 23.15 5.44
CA ILE A 354 -9.28 22.54 5.16
C ILE A 354 -8.25 23.63 4.82
N ALA A 355 -8.56 24.54 3.88
CA ALA A 355 -7.67 25.65 3.53
C ALA A 355 -7.37 26.55 4.74
N GLY A 356 -8.34 26.79 5.61
CA GLY A 356 -8.16 27.51 6.88
C GLY A 356 -7.18 26.81 7.83
N PHE A 357 -7.30 25.49 7.99
CA PHE A 357 -6.34 24.72 8.77
C PHE A 357 -4.93 24.78 8.19
N HIS A 358 -4.77 24.65 6.87
CA HIS A 358 -3.46 24.76 6.22
C HIS A 358 -2.79 26.13 6.42
N LYS A 359 -3.57 27.22 6.46
CA LYS A 359 -3.06 28.55 6.82
C LYS A 359 -2.53 28.57 8.27
N LYS A 360 -3.25 27.98 9.23
CA LYS A 360 -2.78 27.83 10.62
C LYS A 360 -1.55 26.91 10.72
N THR A 361 -1.54 25.80 10.00
CA THR A 361 -0.40 24.87 9.93
C THR A 361 0.87 25.57 9.45
N ALA A 362 0.75 26.49 8.47
CA ALA A 362 1.89 27.27 7.97
C ALA A 362 2.52 28.18 9.04
N GLU A 363 1.74 28.66 10.01
CA GLU A 363 2.23 29.48 11.13
C GLU A 363 3.08 28.66 12.12
N GLU A 364 2.80 27.36 12.22
CA GLU A 364 3.51 26.42 13.10
C GLU A 364 4.65 25.66 12.38
N ALA A 365 4.96 26.00 11.13
CA ALA A 365 6.00 25.33 10.34
C ALA A 365 7.39 25.42 10.97
N ALA A 366 8.18 24.34 10.91
CA ALA A 366 9.54 24.29 11.41
C ALA A 366 10.55 24.98 10.48
N ASN A 367 10.25 25.08 9.19
CA ASN A 367 11.11 25.67 8.17
C ASN A 367 10.31 26.24 6.98
N ASP A 368 11.00 26.90 6.04
CA ASP A 368 10.37 27.55 4.89
C ASP A 368 9.76 26.56 3.90
N ASN A 369 10.32 25.35 3.72
CA ASN A 369 9.71 24.33 2.86
C ASN A 369 8.35 23.92 3.42
N GLN A 370 8.25 23.65 4.72
CA GLN A 370 6.98 23.36 5.37
C GLN A 370 6.00 24.52 5.25
N LYS A 371 6.44 25.76 5.53
CA LYS A 371 5.56 26.92 5.42
C LYS A 371 5.00 27.08 4.01
N ASN A 372 5.86 27.02 2.99
CA ASN A 372 5.46 27.21 1.61
C ASN A 372 4.62 26.03 1.08
N MET A 373 4.92 24.80 1.50
CA MET A 373 4.09 23.62 1.24
C MET A 373 2.66 23.86 1.75
N GLN A 374 2.51 24.26 3.02
CA GLN A 374 1.20 24.43 3.65
C GLN A 374 0.41 25.60 3.03
N LEU A 375 1.09 26.69 2.65
CA LEU A 375 0.45 27.80 1.91
C LEU A 375 0.02 27.38 0.49
N ALA A 376 0.79 26.54 -0.18
CA ALA A 376 0.45 26.01 -1.49
C ALA A 376 -0.74 25.03 -1.42
N TYR A 377 -0.81 24.18 -0.39
CA TYR A 377 -2.01 23.39 -0.09
C TYR A 377 -3.23 24.28 0.13
N ALA A 378 -3.11 25.30 1.00
CA ALA A 378 -4.20 26.24 1.26
C ALA A 378 -4.71 26.90 -0.03
N LYS A 379 -3.80 27.35 -0.90
CA LYS A 379 -4.16 27.92 -2.21
C LYS A 379 -4.87 26.89 -3.10
N SER A 380 -4.33 25.69 -3.21
CA SER A 380 -4.93 24.62 -4.01
C SER A 380 -6.36 24.31 -3.58
N PHE A 381 -6.60 24.09 -2.29
CA PHE A 381 -7.93 23.78 -1.78
C PHE A 381 -8.89 24.98 -1.85
N GLU A 382 -8.37 26.20 -1.73
CA GLU A 382 -9.18 27.40 -1.89
C GLU A 382 -9.64 27.60 -3.34
N THR A 383 -8.73 27.46 -4.31
CA THR A 383 -8.97 27.85 -5.71
C THR A 383 -9.26 26.68 -6.66
N GLY A 384 -9.00 25.45 -6.24
CA GLY A 384 -9.09 24.24 -7.08
C GLY A 384 -7.89 24.01 -8.00
N SER A 385 -6.77 24.71 -7.80
CA SER A 385 -5.59 24.60 -8.67
C SER A 385 -4.72 23.39 -8.31
N LEU A 386 -4.56 22.46 -9.23
CA LEU A 386 -3.63 21.34 -9.10
C LEU A 386 -2.18 21.75 -9.42
N GLU A 387 -1.96 22.87 -10.10
CA GLU A 387 -0.61 23.45 -10.20
C GLU A 387 -0.13 24.01 -8.85
N ALA A 388 -1.03 24.64 -8.08
CA ALA A 388 -0.73 24.99 -6.69
C ALA A 388 -0.46 23.74 -5.83
N TYR A 389 -1.22 22.66 -6.04
CA TYR A 389 -0.97 21.38 -5.37
C TYR A 389 0.39 20.80 -5.74
N LYS A 390 0.75 20.74 -7.02
CA LYS A 390 2.08 20.29 -7.46
C LYS A 390 3.19 21.10 -6.82
N ASN A 391 3.01 22.41 -6.65
CA ASN A 391 3.96 23.24 -5.93
C ASN A 391 4.10 22.86 -4.44
N SER A 392 3.01 22.49 -3.76
CA SER A 392 3.12 21.97 -2.39
C SER A 392 3.96 20.69 -2.35
N GLN A 393 3.78 19.79 -3.32
CA GLN A 393 4.58 18.57 -3.46
C GLN A 393 6.07 18.85 -3.69
N ARG A 394 6.40 19.87 -4.51
CA ARG A 394 7.79 20.29 -4.73
C ARG A 394 8.47 20.78 -3.45
N PHE A 395 7.78 21.59 -2.66
CA PHE A 395 8.30 22.01 -1.34
C PHE A 395 8.41 20.82 -0.39
N TRP A 396 7.44 19.92 -0.41
CA TRP A 396 7.42 18.73 0.43
C TRP A 396 8.60 17.78 0.18
N ILE A 397 8.94 17.48 -1.08
CA ILE A 397 10.08 16.61 -1.42
C ILE A 397 11.41 17.20 -0.91
N ARG A 398 11.52 18.52 -0.89
CA ARG A 398 12.70 19.26 -0.43
C ARG A 398 12.79 19.37 1.10
N ASP A 399 11.71 19.11 1.82
CA ASP A 399 11.71 19.02 3.28
C ASP A 399 12.26 17.67 3.72
N LYS A 400 13.54 17.61 4.11
CA LYS A 400 14.23 16.36 4.48
C LYS A 400 14.26 16.19 6.01
N GLY A 401 13.96 14.99 6.47
CA GLY A 401 13.97 14.60 7.89
C GLY A 401 13.08 15.45 8.83
N PRO A 402 11.83 15.80 8.46
CA PRO A 402 10.97 16.56 9.38
C PRO A 402 10.53 15.69 10.56
N MET A 403 10.39 16.28 11.76
CA MET A 403 9.86 15.58 12.94
C MET A 403 8.39 15.14 12.79
N VAL A 404 7.62 15.93 12.05
CA VAL A 404 6.24 15.62 11.65
C VAL A 404 6.20 15.61 10.14
N GLU A 405 5.99 14.43 9.58
CA GLU A 405 5.81 14.21 8.15
C GLU A 405 4.31 14.19 7.81
N SER A 406 3.96 14.69 6.64
CA SER A 406 2.56 14.78 6.21
C SER A 406 2.39 14.88 4.72
N ASN A 407 1.31 14.32 4.20
CA ASN A 407 0.79 14.60 2.86
C ASN A 407 -0.75 14.57 2.90
N ILE A 408 -1.41 15.32 2.02
CA ILE A 408 -2.86 15.51 2.04
C ILE A 408 -3.37 16.09 0.74
N GLY A 409 -4.45 15.54 0.20
CA GLY A 409 -5.11 16.03 -1.00
C GLY A 409 -5.96 14.96 -1.69
N PHE A 410 -6.17 15.14 -3.00
CA PHE A 410 -6.72 14.12 -3.88
C PHE A 410 -5.54 13.35 -4.48
N VAL A 411 -5.17 12.21 -3.89
CA VAL A 411 -3.85 11.60 -4.11
C VAL A 411 -3.94 10.34 -4.97
N GLU A 412 -4.64 9.33 -4.47
CA GLU A 412 -4.65 7.99 -5.06
C GLU A 412 -5.87 7.79 -5.95
N THR A 413 -5.68 7.24 -7.15
CA THR A 413 -6.75 7.14 -8.17
C THR A 413 -7.41 5.75 -8.24
N TYR A 414 -7.18 4.90 -7.24
CA TYR A 414 -7.59 3.49 -7.28
C TYR A 414 -9.11 3.26 -7.40
N ARG A 415 -9.93 4.18 -6.86
CA ARG A 415 -11.38 3.97 -6.69
C ARG A 415 -12.25 4.66 -7.73
N ASP A 416 -11.67 5.54 -8.55
CA ASP A 416 -12.32 5.95 -9.80
C ASP A 416 -12.26 4.75 -10.75
N PRO A 417 -13.39 4.22 -11.26
CA PRO A 417 -13.35 3.11 -12.21
C PRO A 417 -12.60 3.46 -13.51
N HIS A 418 -12.46 4.75 -13.86
CA HIS A 418 -11.62 5.19 -14.97
C HIS A 418 -10.15 5.41 -14.59
N GLY A 419 -9.82 5.44 -13.29
CA GLY A 419 -8.45 5.44 -12.77
C GLY A 419 -7.71 6.77 -12.82
N VAL A 420 -8.39 7.91 -12.99
CA VAL A 420 -7.73 9.22 -13.14
C VAL A 420 -8.11 10.24 -12.07
N ARG A 421 -9.23 10.05 -11.36
CA ARG A 421 -9.66 10.96 -10.28
C ARG A 421 -9.17 10.44 -8.94
N GLY A 422 -8.63 11.34 -8.12
CA GLY A 422 -8.08 11.01 -6.81
C GLY A 422 -9.16 10.88 -5.74
N GLU A 423 -9.01 9.93 -4.85
CA GLU A 423 -9.71 9.92 -3.56
C GLU A 423 -9.07 10.94 -2.61
N TRP A 424 -9.89 11.60 -1.78
CA TRP A 424 -9.39 12.42 -0.70
C TRP A 424 -8.70 11.55 0.36
N GLU A 425 -7.46 11.89 0.67
CA GLU A 425 -6.73 11.32 1.80
C GLU A 425 -5.81 12.36 2.45
N GLY A 426 -5.39 12.08 3.68
CA GLY A 426 -4.35 12.88 4.32
C GLY A 426 -3.85 12.28 5.62
N PHE A 427 -2.56 12.46 5.89
CA PHE A 427 -1.93 11.93 7.09
C PHE A 427 -0.98 12.91 7.78
N ALA A 428 -0.85 12.70 9.09
CA ALA A 428 0.23 13.22 9.90
C ALA A 428 0.92 12.03 10.55
N ALA A 429 2.25 12.00 10.48
CA ALA A 429 3.07 10.95 11.08
C ALA A 429 4.28 11.57 11.78
N THR A 430 4.72 10.95 12.86
CA THR A 430 5.87 11.37 13.63
C THR A 430 7.06 10.48 13.34
N VAL A 431 8.27 11.03 13.31
CA VAL A 431 9.48 10.22 13.18
C VAL A 431 9.67 9.32 14.40
N ASN A 432 9.96 8.05 14.16
CA ASN A 432 10.42 7.15 15.20
C ASN A 432 11.90 7.42 15.51
N LEU A 433 12.16 8.33 16.45
CA LEU A 433 13.52 8.72 16.85
C LEU A 433 14.39 7.53 17.31
N GLU A 434 13.79 6.52 17.92
CA GLU A 434 14.49 5.32 18.37
C GLU A 434 14.94 4.48 17.17
N ARG A 435 14.01 4.16 16.27
CA ARG A 435 14.32 3.45 15.02
C ARG A 435 15.32 4.20 14.16
N THR A 436 15.14 5.51 13.98
CA THR A 436 16.09 6.33 13.23
C THR A 436 17.49 6.29 13.86
N ARG A 437 17.61 6.27 15.19
CA ARG A 437 18.92 6.09 15.85
C ARG A 437 19.49 4.70 15.61
N THR A 438 18.68 3.64 15.77
CA THR A 438 19.11 2.25 15.56
C THR A 438 19.54 2.01 14.12
N PHE A 439 18.78 2.51 13.14
CA PHE A 439 19.15 2.46 11.73
C PHE A 439 20.34 3.35 11.42
N GLY A 440 20.52 4.49 12.09
CA GLY A 440 21.74 5.28 12.00
C GLY A 440 22.98 4.50 12.46
N ALA A 441 22.89 3.75 13.55
CA ALA A 441 23.96 2.87 13.99
C ALA A 441 24.19 1.70 13.02
N LEU A 442 23.13 1.17 12.39
CA LEU A 442 23.25 0.15 11.34
C LEU A 442 23.96 0.72 10.08
N VAL A 443 23.65 1.96 9.70
CA VAL A 443 24.32 2.71 8.63
C VAL A 443 25.80 2.88 8.95
N ASP A 444 26.14 3.33 10.16
CA ASP A 444 27.53 3.49 10.60
C ASP A 444 28.31 2.16 10.56
N GLY A 445 27.63 1.04 10.79
CA GLY A 445 28.18 -0.31 10.71
C GLY A 445 28.19 -0.94 9.32
N ALA A 446 27.51 -0.36 8.32
CA ALA A 446 27.23 -0.99 7.03
C ALA A 446 28.49 -1.42 6.28
N GLU A 447 29.53 -0.59 6.26
CA GLU A 447 30.80 -0.88 5.58
C GLU A 447 31.49 -2.15 6.13
N SER A 448 31.24 -2.51 7.39
CA SER A 448 31.77 -3.75 7.99
C SER A 448 30.89 -4.99 7.73
N MET A 449 29.63 -4.78 7.35
CA MET A 449 28.64 -5.84 7.14
C MET A 449 28.55 -6.25 5.67
N ILE A 450 28.68 -5.31 4.74
CA ILE A 450 28.62 -5.57 3.29
C ILE A 450 29.60 -6.67 2.85
N PRO A 451 30.87 -6.70 3.32
CA PRO A 451 31.81 -7.77 2.96
C PRO A 451 31.42 -9.17 3.47
N LYS A 452 30.41 -9.28 4.34
CA LYS A 452 29.90 -10.57 4.85
C LYS A 452 28.83 -11.18 3.93
N LEU A 453 28.36 -10.44 2.92
CA LEU A 453 27.41 -10.93 1.93
C LEU A 453 28.09 -11.97 1.01
N PRO A 454 27.34 -12.94 0.45
CA PRO A 454 27.92 -14.10 -0.22
C PRO A 454 28.38 -13.83 -1.65
N TRP A 455 28.82 -12.61 -1.98
CA TRP A 455 29.37 -12.25 -3.29
C TRP A 455 30.68 -11.49 -3.15
N THR A 456 31.49 -11.47 -4.20
CA THR A 456 32.78 -10.78 -4.21
C THR A 456 32.60 -9.28 -4.45
N GLU A 457 33.66 -8.50 -4.18
CA GLU A 457 33.70 -7.05 -4.41
C GLU A 457 33.35 -6.66 -5.86
N ASP A 458 33.67 -7.52 -6.83
CA ASP A 458 33.32 -7.29 -8.24
C ASP A 458 31.81 -7.14 -8.49
N PHE A 459 30.97 -7.74 -7.63
CA PHE A 459 29.52 -7.69 -7.69
C PHE A 459 28.91 -6.69 -6.69
N GLU A 460 29.73 -5.87 -6.05
CA GLU A 460 29.33 -4.82 -5.11
C GLU A 460 29.68 -3.44 -5.65
N LYS A 461 28.97 -2.40 -5.19
CA LYS A 461 29.22 -1.01 -5.58
C LYS A 461 30.57 -0.57 -5.05
N ASP A 462 31.33 0.15 -5.88
CA ASP A 462 32.65 0.71 -5.51
C ASP A 462 32.58 1.64 -4.28
N LYS A 463 31.41 2.27 -4.06
CA LYS A 463 31.14 3.08 -2.87
C LYS A 463 29.72 2.83 -2.39
N PHE A 464 29.58 2.52 -1.10
CA PHE A 464 28.29 2.49 -0.45
C PHE A 464 27.74 3.92 -0.33
N LEU A 465 26.50 4.11 -0.81
CA LEU A 465 25.78 5.37 -0.66
C LEU A 465 24.70 5.16 0.38
N SER A 466 24.91 5.72 1.58
CA SER A 466 23.91 5.61 2.65
C SER A 466 22.62 6.30 2.22
N PRO A 467 21.47 5.61 2.23
CA PRO A 467 20.18 6.26 2.13
C PRO A 467 19.88 7.06 3.42
N ASP A 468 19.03 8.06 3.30
CA ASP A 468 18.36 8.69 4.44
C ASP A 468 17.22 7.78 4.88
N PHE A 469 17.25 7.29 6.12
CA PHE A 469 16.33 6.25 6.60
C PHE A 469 15.45 6.77 7.72
N THR A 470 14.21 7.11 7.38
CA THR A 470 13.23 7.62 8.34
C THR A 470 12.07 6.64 8.48
N SER A 471 11.87 6.12 9.69
CA SER A 471 10.68 5.32 10.03
C SER A 471 9.62 6.23 10.62
N LEU A 472 8.37 6.09 10.16
CA LEU A 472 7.27 6.93 10.60
C LEU A 472 6.23 6.15 11.39
N GLU A 473 5.65 6.83 12.37
CA GLU A 473 4.54 6.35 13.18
C GLU A 473 3.34 7.26 12.91
N VAL A 474 2.27 6.69 12.35
CA VAL A 474 1.06 7.43 11.96
C VAL A 474 0.36 7.96 13.22
N LEU A 475 0.17 9.27 13.30
CA LEU A 475 -0.70 9.89 14.29
C LEU A 475 -2.16 9.84 13.85
N SER A 476 -2.39 10.19 12.58
CA SER A 476 -3.71 10.21 11.97
C SER A 476 -3.60 9.99 10.47
N PHE A 477 -4.55 9.25 9.90
CA PHE A 477 -4.71 9.02 8.48
C PHE A 477 -6.20 9.03 8.14
N ALA A 478 -6.66 10.04 7.39
CA ALA A 478 -8.01 10.10 6.86
C ALA A 478 -8.04 9.52 5.44
N GLY A 479 -8.98 8.62 5.16
CA GLY A 479 -9.11 7.93 3.87
C GLY A 479 -9.93 6.66 4.00
N SER A 480 -10.03 5.88 2.92
CA SER A 480 -10.77 4.61 2.88
C SER A 480 -9.98 3.41 3.44
N GLY A 481 -8.68 3.59 3.69
CA GLY A 481 -7.81 2.59 4.31
C GLY A 481 -6.45 3.19 4.66
N ILE A 482 -5.70 2.51 5.51
CA ILE A 482 -4.33 2.93 5.88
C ILE A 482 -3.34 1.97 5.20
N PRO A 483 -2.45 2.47 4.32
CA PRO A 483 -1.47 1.62 3.65
C PRO A 483 -0.34 1.22 4.61
N ALA A 484 0.43 0.21 4.25
CA ALA A 484 1.64 -0.16 4.99
C ALA A 484 2.83 0.77 4.69
N GLY A 485 2.82 1.39 3.51
CA GLY A 485 3.84 2.32 3.04
C GLY A 485 3.37 3.04 1.78
N ILE A 486 4.04 4.14 1.43
CA ILE A 486 3.62 5.09 0.39
C ILE A 486 4.84 5.57 -0.40
N ASN A 487 4.69 5.72 -1.72
CA ASN A 487 5.64 6.41 -2.59
C ASN A 487 4.92 7.57 -3.30
N ILE A 488 5.28 8.80 -2.99
CA ILE A 488 4.59 10.01 -3.47
C ILE A 488 5.61 11.14 -3.74
N PRO A 489 5.23 12.19 -4.50
CA PRO A 489 3.94 12.43 -5.14
C PRO A 489 3.70 11.57 -6.37
N ASN A 490 2.44 11.44 -6.78
CA ASN A 490 2.00 10.70 -7.98
C ASN A 490 2.22 11.46 -9.31
N TYR A 491 3.09 12.48 -9.33
CA TYR A 491 3.35 13.32 -10.50
C TYR A 491 4.69 12.96 -11.14
N ASP A 492 4.65 12.27 -12.28
CA ASP A 492 5.87 11.80 -12.96
C ASP A 492 6.82 12.93 -13.37
N ASP A 493 6.30 14.09 -13.76
CA ASP A 493 7.13 15.25 -14.08
C ASP A 493 7.95 15.72 -12.87
N ILE A 494 7.39 15.63 -11.67
CA ILE A 494 8.10 15.94 -10.41
C ILE A 494 9.02 14.78 -10.03
N ARG A 495 8.55 13.53 -10.08
CA ARG A 495 9.33 12.35 -9.68
C ARG A 495 10.61 12.20 -10.48
N GLN A 496 10.53 12.43 -11.79
CA GLN A 496 11.65 12.26 -12.72
C GLN A 496 12.65 13.41 -12.66
N THR A 497 12.21 14.63 -12.35
CA THR A 497 13.07 15.83 -12.44
C THR A 497 13.49 16.40 -11.10
N GLU A 498 12.70 16.21 -10.04
CA GLU A 498 12.93 16.80 -8.71
C GLU A 498 13.08 15.74 -7.60
N GLY A 499 12.35 14.63 -7.70
CA GLY A 499 12.45 13.48 -6.80
C GLY A 499 11.11 13.08 -6.16
N PHE A 500 11.18 12.19 -5.18
CA PHE A 500 10.04 11.63 -4.46
C PHE A 500 10.45 11.24 -3.03
N LYS A 501 9.49 10.82 -2.20
CA LYS A 501 9.75 10.23 -0.88
C LYS A 501 9.09 8.86 -0.79
N ASN A 502 9.77 7.95 -0.10
CA ASN A 502 9.23 6.67 0.35
C ASN A 502 8.95 6.77 1.85
N VAL A 503 7.83 6.22 2.27
CA VAL A 503 7.41 6.21 3.66
C VAL A 503 6.99 4.80 4.04
N SER A 504 7.56 4.28 5.14
CA SER A 504 7.10 3.05 5.80
C SER A 504 6.37 3.41 7.09
N LEU A 505 5.16 2.86 7.26
CA LEU A 505 4.27 3.18 8.38
C LEU A 505 4.38 2.10 9.47
N GLY A 506 5.28 2.33 10.41
CA GLY A 506 5.73 1.35 11.40
C GLY A 506 4.64 0.83 12.32
N ASN A 507 3.82 1.72 12.89
CA ASN A 507 2.70 1.36 13.76
C ASN A 507 1.53 0.73 13.01
N VAL A 508 1.40 0.96 11.69
CA VAL A 508 0.42 0.25 10.85
C VAL A 508 0.84 -1.21 10.69
N LEU A 509 2.11 -1.44 10.36
CA LEU A 509 2.70 -2.77 10.19
C LEU A 509 2.69 -3.58 11.50
N SER A 510 2.96 -2.93 12.62
CA SER A 510 3.03 -3.57 13.95
C SER A 510 1.69 -3.64 14.68
N ALA A 511 0.64 -2.97 14.20
CA ALA A 511 -0.68 -3.03 14.83
C ALA A 511 -1.20 -4.47 14.90
N LYS A 512 -1.68 -4.89 16.07
CA LYS A 512 -2.16 -6.25 16.34
C LYS A 512 -3.57 -6.20 16.89
N ALA A 513 -4.42 -7.11 16.44
CA ALA A 513 -5.70 -7.33 17.10
C ALA A 513 -5.48 -8.09 18.41
N PRO A 514 -6.19 -7.73 19.50
CA PRO A 514 -6.05 -8.42 20.79
C PRO A 514 -6.23 -9.94 20.69
N ASN A 515 -7.08 -10.40 19.78
CA ASN A 515 -7.40 -11.81 19.55
C ASN A 515 -6.83 -12.33 18.21
N GLU A 516 -5.75 -11.74 17.71
CA GLU A 516 -5.10 -12.17 16.47
C GLU A 516 -4.68 -13.65 16.58
N LYS A 517 -5.30 -14.53 15.77
CA LYS A 517 -4.86 -15.92 15.70
C LYS A 517 -3.50 -16.00 15.02
N ILE A 518 -2.62 -16.83 15.55
CA ILE A 518 -1.30 -17.09 14.97
C ILE A 518 -1.26 -18.54 14.46
N PRO A 519 -1.91 -18.84 13.31
CA PRO A 519 -1.88 -20.17 12.74
C PRO A 519 -0.45 -20.58 12.33
N PHE A 520 -0.27 -21.89 12.11
CA PHE A 520 0.97 -22.51 11.62
C PHE A 520 2.16 -22.50 12.60
N ILE A 521 2.06 -21.83 13.75
CA ILE A 521 3.07 -21.88 14.81
C ILE A 521 2.76 -23.00 15.79
N ARG A 522 3.78 -23.78 16.16
CA ARG A 522 3.67 -24.85 17.16
C ARG A 522 3.43 -24.26 18.55
N PRO A 523 2.67 -24.94 19.44
CA PRO A 523 2.40 -24.43 20.78
C PRO A 523 3.67 -24.08 21.56
N GLU A 524 4.73 -24.89 21.45
CA GLU A 524 6.00 -24.66 22.14
C GLU A 524 6.78 -23.43 21.64
N ASP A 525 6.52 -22.97 20.42
CA ASP A 525 7.19 -21.80 19.82
C ASP A 525 6.39 -20.50 20.00
N LEU A 526 5.11 -20.60 20.40
CA LEU A 526 4.16 -19.49 20.32
C LEU A 526 4.50 -18.34 21.27
N GLU A 527 4.92 -18.64 22.50
CA GLU A 527 5.30 -17.61 23.49
C GLU A 527 6.49 -16.79 22.99
N ASN A 528 7.56 -17.47 22.55
CA ASN A 528 8.73 -16.82 21.98
C ASN A 528 8.39 -15.99 20.74
N TYR A 529 7.61 -16.58 19.82
CA TYR A 529 7.19 -15.89 18.60
C TYR A 529 6.37 -14.64 18.90
N LEU A 530 5.40 -14.70 19.82
CA LEU A 530 4.60 -13.54 20.20
C LEU A 530 5.44 -12.42 20.80
N LYS A 531 6.41 -12.77 21.66
CA LYS A 531 7.30 -11.84 22.33
C LYS A 531 8.25 -11.13 21.36
N TYR A 532 8.83 -11.87 20.41
CA TYR A 532 9.94 -11.35 19.60
C TYR A 532 9.65 -11.12 18.11
N ARG A 533 8.44 -11.42 17.61
CA ARG A 533 8.09 -11.17 16.19
C ARG A 533 8.20 -9.71 15.74
N GLU A 534 7.96 -8.75 16.63
CA GLU A 534 8.09 -7.32 16.32
C GLU A 534 9.55 -6.88 16.21
N PRO A 535 10.40 -7.11 17.24
CA PRO A 535 11.83 -6.85 17.13
C PRO A 535 12.48 -7.55 15.93
N ALA A 536 12.13 -8.81 15.69
CA ALA A 536 12.66 -9.56 14.56
C ALA A 536 12.25 -8.95 13.21
N PHE A 537 11.00 -8.51 13.08
CA PHE A 537 10.52 -7.82 11.88
C PHE A 537 11.21 -6.47 11.69
N GLU A 538 11.48 -5.73 12.76
CA GLU A 538 12.20 -4.45 12.69
C GLU A 538 13.64 -4.62 12.22
N ILE A 539 14.36 -5.62 12.75
CA ILE A 539 15.70 -5.99 12.27
C ILE A 539 15.65 -6.38 10.80
N GLN A 540 14.68 -7.22 10.42
CA GLN A 540 14.49 -7.65 9.04
C GLN A 540 14.27 -6.44 8.11
N VAL A 541 13.39 -5.50 8.44
CA VAL A 541 13.13 -4.29 7.65
C VAL A 541 14.38 -3.41 7.55
N GLY A 542 15.07 -3.16 8.68
CA GLY A 542 16.29 -2.37 8.69
C GLY A 542 17.36 -2.92 7.75
N ILE A 543 17.60 -4.23 7.79
CA ILE A 543 18.55 -4.90 6.91
C ILE A 543 18.03 -4.94 5.47
N HIS A 544 16.77 -5.32 5.23
CA HIS A 544 16.15 -5.45 3.91
C HIS A 544 16.29 -4.15 3.10
N GLU A 545 15.95 -3.03 3.71
CA GLU A 545 15.92 -1.75 3.03
C GLU A 545 17.35 -1.16 2.86
N LEU A 546 18.18 -1.20 3.93
CA LEU A 546 19.52 -0.61 3.91
C LEU A 546 20.55 -1.50 3.19
N LEU A 547 20.64 -2.76 3.58
CA LEU A 547 21.67 -3.70 3.14
C LEU A 547 21.16 -4.68 2.09
N GLY A 548 19.84 -4.85 1.97
CA GLY A 548 19.24 -5.54 0.83
C GLY A 548 19.26 -4.64 -0.39
N HIS A 549 18.28 -3.74 -0.55
CA HIS A 549 18.17 -2.85 -1.71
C HIS A 549 19.38 -1.93 -1.90
N GLY A 550 20.03 -1.49 -0.82
CA GLY A 550 21.18 -0.59 -0.88
C GLY A 550 22.48 -1.23 -1.40
N THR A 551 22.59 -2.55 -1.44
CA THR A 551 23.80 -3.27 -1.87
C THR A 551 23.66 -3.88 -3.27
N GLY A 552 24.81 -4.19 -3.86
CA GLY A 552 24.90 -4.89 -5.13
C GLY A 552 25.12 -3.99 -6.33
N LYS A 553 26.00 -4.43 -7.23
CA LYS A 553 26.33 -3.75 -8.49
C LYS A 553 25.65 -4.44 -9.66
N LEU A 554 25.10 -3.66 -10.58
CA LEU A 554 24.76 -4.14 -11.92
C LEU A 554 26.00 -3.95 -12.80
N LEU A 555 26.44 -5.02 -13.47
CA LEU A 555 27.55 -4.97 -14.42
C LEU A 555 27.00 -4.48 -15.76
N GLN A 556 27.49 -3.34 -16.24
CA GLN A 556 26.89 -2.64 -17.37
C GLN A 556 27.95 -2.09 -18.31
N GLU A 557 27.62 -2.12 -19.61
CA GLU A 557 28.17 -1.22 -20.60
C GLU A 557 27.38 0.10 -20.51
N THR A 558 27.94 1.09 -19.83
CA THR A 558 27.26 2.35 -19.50
C THR A 558 27.06 3.24 -20.72
N SER A 559 27.96 3.12 -21.70
CA SER A 559 27.84 3.69 -23.04
C SER A 559 28.69 2.84 -23.99
N PRO A 560 28.51 2.92 -25.33
CA PRO A 560 29.21 2.05 -26.27
C PRO A 560 30.73 1.99 -26.02
N GLY A 561 31.22 0.81 -25.63
CA GLY A 561 32.64 0.54 -25.32
C GLY A 561 33.13 1.00 -23.94
N ILE A 562 32.27 1.55 -23.08
CA ILE A 562 32.59 1.96 -21.71
C ILE A 562 31.85 1.07 -20.72
N TYR A 563 32.60 0.41 -19.85
CA TYR A 563 32.07 -0.56 -18.88
C TYR A 563 32.31 -0.08 -17.46
N ASN A 564 31.41 -0.40 -16.53
CA ASN A 564 31.60 -0.14 -15.11
C ASN A 564 32.32 -1.30 -14.38
N PHE A 565 32.89 -2.25 -15.13
CA PHE A 565 33.66 -3.41 -14.68
C PHE A 565 34.77 -3.71 -15.69
N ASP A 566 35.74 -4.56 -15.33
CA ASP A 566 36.77 -5.02 -16.27
C ASP A 566 36.18 -6.04 -17.26
N HIS A 567 35.71 -5.55 -18.41
CA HIS A 567 35.19 -6.41 -19.48
C HIS A 567 36.29 -7.23 -20.19
N THR A 568 37.56 -6.84 -20.07
CA THR A 568 38.68 -7.57 -20.69
C THR A 568 39.14 -8.77 -19.85
N SER A 569 38.94 -8.68 -18.53
CA SER A 569 39.07 -9.78 -17.57
C SER A 569 37.80 -9.86 -16.73
N PRO A 570 36.68 -10.39 -17.27
CA PRO A 570 35.39 -10.35 -16.60
C PRO A 570 35.42 -10.99 -15.21
N PRO A 571 34.65 -10.47 -14.24
CA PRO A 571 34.50 -11.06 -12.92
C PRO A 571 34.18 -12.55 -12.98
N ILE A 572 34.73 -13.32 -12.04
CA ILE A 572 34.44 -14.74 -11.91
C ILE A 572 33.16 -14.93 -11.11
N SER A 573 32.16 -15.58 -11.71
CA SER A 573 30.93 -15.96 -11.04
C SER A 573 31.23 -16.92 -9.88
N PRO A 574 30.80 -16.60 -8.64
CA PRO A 574 30.99 -17.49 -7.50
C PRO A 574 30.07 -18.73 -7.54
N ILE A 575 29.09 -18.77 -8.46
CA ILE A 575 28.16 -19.90 -8.62
C ILE A 575 28.84 -21.09 -9.29
N ASP A 576 29.58 -20.85 -10.38
CA ASP A 576 30.15 -21.90 -11.23
C ASP A 576 31.65 -21.73 -11.52
N ASN A 577 32.29 -20.73 -10.91
CA ASN A 577 33.71 -20.40 -11.04
C ASN A 577 34.15 -20.11 -12.48
N LYS A 578 33.26 -19.53 -13.30
CA LYS A 578 33.58 -19.10 -14.67
C LYS A 578 33.48 -17.57 -14.82
N PRO A 579 34.22 -16.96 -15.75
CA PRO A 579 34.02 -15.56 -16.10
C PRO A 579 32.57 -15.31 -16.54
N ILE A 580 32.00 -14.19 -16.10
CA ILE A 580 30.66 -13.78 -16.52
C ILE A 580 30.62 -13.49 -18.02
N SER A 581 29.53 -13.87 -18.68
CA SER A 581 29.35 -13.77 -20.14
C SER A 581 28.26 -12.78 -20.56
N THR A 582 27.45 -12.31 -19.60
CA THR A 582 26.34 -11.38 -19.79
C THR A 582 26.51 -10.15 -18.91
N TYR A 583 25.93 -9.04 -19.36
CA TYR A 583 25.90 -7.75 -18.69
C TYR A 583 24.85 -6.85 -19.35
N TYR A 584 24.38 -5.81 -18.66
CA TYR A 584 23.40 -4.87 -19.22
C TYR A 584 24.02 -4.00 -20.32
N LYS A 585 23.30 -3.85 -21.43
CA LYS A 585 23.68 -2.99 -22.56
C LYS A 585 23.30 -1.53 -22.32
N PRO A 586 23.83 -0.57 -23.12
CA PRO A 586 23.47 0.83 -22.97
C PRO A 586 21.95 1.05 -23.03
N GLY A 587 21.40 1.69 -21.99
CA GLY A 587 19.97 1.98 -21.87
C GLY A 587 19.11 0.85 -21.27
N GLU A 588 19.67 -0.35 -21.08
CA GLU A 588 18.98 -1.43 -20.38
C GLU A 588 18.91 -1.19 -18.87
N THR A 589 17.81 -1.62 -18.26
CA THR A 589 17.58 -1.53 -16.82
C THR A 589 17.20 -2.91 -16.27
N TRP A 590 17.43 -3.13 -14.97
CA TRP A 590 16.99 -4.34 -14.26
C TRP A 590 15.52 -4.69 -14.57
N GLY A 591 14.63 -3.72 -14.37
CA GLY A 591 13.19 -3.91 -14.60
C GLY A 591 12.83 -4.17 -16.06
N GLY A 592 13.50 -3.49 -17.01
CA GLY A 592 13.27 -3.71 -18.43
C GLY A 592 13.70 -5.09 -18.91
N VAL A 593 14.81 -5.60 -18.38
CA VAL A 593 15.42 -6.87 -18.80
C VAL A 593 14.76 -8.09 -18.16
N PHE A 594 14.42 -8.02 -16.86
CA PHE A 594 13.76 -9.13 -16.15
C PHE A 594 12.22 -9.06 -16.22
N GLY A 595 11.66 -7.95 -16.69
CA GLY A 595 10.24 -7.79 -16.95
C GLY A 595 9.37 -8.08 -15.73
N ALA A 596 8.36 -8.93 -15.91
CA ALA A 596 7.30 -9.17 -14.92
C ALA A 596 7.76 -9.76 -13.58
N ILE A 597 8.94 -10.41 -13.53
CA ILE A 597 9.45 -10.98 -12.27
C ILE A 597 10.33 -10.01 -11.48
N ALA A 598 10.78 -8.92 -12.10
CA ALA A 598 11.85 -8.06 -11.57
C ALA A 598 11.55 -7.53 -10.15
N SER A 599 10.33 -7.06 -9.90
CA SER A 599 9.94 -6.54 -8.58
C SER A 599 10.00 -7.63 -7.51
N SER A 600 9.26 -8.72 -7.72
CA SER A 600 9.21 -9.85 -6.77
C SER A 600 10.59 -10.48 -6.54
N TYR A 601 11.38 -10.63 -7.59
CA TYR A 601 12.74 -11.13 -7.50
C TYR A 601 13.61 -10.24 -6.62
N GLU A 602 13.51 -8.92 -6.78
CA GLU A 602 14.28 -7.97 -5.98
C GLU A 602 13.86 -7.98 -4.51
N GLU A 603 12.56 -8.09 -4.22
CA GLU A 603 12.07 -8.30 -2.86
C GLU A 603 12.63 -9.58 -2.26
N CYS A 604 12.66 -10.67 -3.04
CA CYS A 604 13.25 -11.94 -2.61
C CYS A 604 14.73 -11.78 -2.28
N ARG A 605 15.50 -11.08 -3.13
CA ARG A 605 16.91 -10.81 -2.86
C ARG A 605 17.08 -10.01 -1.57
N ALA A 606 16.34 -8.93 -1.38
CA ALA A 606 16.44 -8.07 -0.19
C ALA A 606 16.00 -8.78 1.10
N GLU A 607 14.89 -9.53 1.09
CA GLU A 607 14.46 -10.39 2.19
C GLU A 607 15.49 -11.49 2.51
N THR A 608 16.15 -12.05 1.49
CA THR A 608 17.19 -13.08 1.69
C THR A 608 18.49 -12.48 2.26
N VAL A 609 18.85 -11.23 1.90
CA VAL A 609 19.91 -10.48 2.58
C VAL A 609 19.57 -10.30 4.06
N ALA A 610 18.32 -9.92 4.37
CA ALA A 610 17.87 -9.79 5.75
C ALA A 610 18.03 -11.10 6.54
N MET A 611 17.66 -12.24 5.96
CA MET A 611 17.82 -13.55 6.59
C MET A 611 19.29 -13.97 6.75
N ALA A 612 20.16 -13.62 5.81
CA ALA A 612 21.58 -13.93 5.89
C ALA A 612 22.28 -13.11 6.99
N LEU A 613 22.06 -11.79 6.99
CA LEU A 613 22.75 -10.88 7.89
C LEU A 613 22.13 -10.84 9.29
N CYS A 614 20.85 -11.18 9.50
CA CYS A 614 20.30 -11.24 10.86
C CYS A 614 20.96 -12.33 11.72
N CYS A 615 21.67 -13.28 11.10
CA CYS A 615 22.53 -14.25 11.81
C CYS A 615 23.84 -13.64 12.33
N ASP A 616 24.13 -12.37 12.02
CA ASP A 616 25.23 -11.62 12.59
C ASP A 616 24.80 -10.99 13.92
N PHE A 617 25.31 -11.53 15.02
CA PHE A 617 24.92 -11.10 16.35
C PHE A 617 25.35 -9.66 16.65
N GLU A 618 26.31 -9.10 15.92
CA GLU A 618 26.66 -7.68 16.01
C GLU A 618 25.50 -6.79 15.54
N ILE A 619 24.74 -7.24 14.54
CA ILE A 619 23.51 -6.54 14.12
C ILE A 619 22.47 -6.65 15.23
N LEU A 620 22.26 -7.83 15.81
CA LEU A 620 21.32 -7.99 16.93
C LEU A 620 21.69 -7.05 18.11
N ARG A 621 22.99 -6.90 18.41
CA ARG A 621 23.50 -5.96 19.42
C ARG A 621 23.20 -4.50 19.09
N ILE A 622 23.31 -4.08 17.82
CA ILE A 622 22.94 -2.73 17.38
C ILE A 622 21.46 -2.45 17.67
N PHE A 623 20.60 -3.45 17.49
CA PHE A 623 19.18 -3.39 17.83
C PHE A 623 18.88 -3.62 19.32
N GLY A 624 19.90 -3.71 20.17
CA GLY A 624 19.77 -3.78 21.63
C GLY A 624 19.63 -5.19 22.19
N PHE A 625 19.88 -6.24 21.39
CA PHE A 625 19.74 -7.64 21.82
C PHE A 625 21.10 -8.33 21.96
N GLY A 626 21.40 -8.78 23.18
CA GLY A 626 22.64 -9.48 23.49
C GLY A 626 23.90 -8.62 23.41
N GLU A 627 25.06 -9.27 23.39
CA GLU A 627 26.39 -8.62 23.49
C GLU A 627 27.19 -8.69 22.17
N GLY A 628 26.58 -9.09 21.06
CA GLY A 628 27.27 -9.28 19.78
C GLY A 628 27.97 -10.63 19.63
N VAL A 629 27.87 -11.51 20.63
CA VAL A 629 28.45 -12.85 20.63
C VAL A 629 27.39 -13.88 20.22
N GLU A 630 27.74 -14.76 19.28
CA GLU A 630 26.85 -15.84 18.82
C GLU A 630 26.46 -16.75 19.98
N ASN A 631 25.17 -16.76 20.31
CA ASN A 631 24.58 -17.63 21.31
C ASN A 631 23.07 -17.78 21.02
N MET A 632 22.68 -18.94 20.50
CA MET A 632 21.27 -19.22 20.19
C MET A 632 20.40 -19.46 21.43
N ASP A 633 20.96 -19.56 22.63
CA ASP A 633 20.22 -19.88 23.87
C ASP A 633 19.90 -18.63 24.73
N ASN A 634 20.19 -17.43 24.23
CA ASN A 634 19.87 -16.17 24.89
C ASN A 634 18.78 -15.38 24.13
N GLU A 635 18.48 -14.17 24.62
CA GLU A 635 17.49 -13.28 24.02
C GLU A 635 17.78 -12.92 22.55
N ALA A 636 19.05 -12.75 22.16
CA ALA A 636 19.39 -12.51 20.75
C ALA A 636 19.06 -13.74 19.88
N GLY A 637 19.33 -14.95 20.39
CA GLY A 637 18.90 -16.20 19.78
C GLY A 637 17.38 -16.35 19.67
N ASP A 638 16.63 -15.89 20.67
CA ASP A 638 15.16 -15.89 20.68
C ASP A 638 14.58 -14.98 19.58
N VAL A 639 15.16 -13.79 19.41
CA VAL A 639 14.82 -12.84 18.35
C VAL A 639 15.12 -13.41 16.97
N LEU A 640 16.32 -13.98 16.79
CA LEU A 640 16.73 -14.60 15.53
C LEU A 640 15.82 -15.78 15.15
N TYR A 641 15.50 -16.65 16.12
CA TYR A 641 14.56 -17.75 15.92
C TYR A 641 13.17 -17.26 15.52
N ALA A 642 12.65 -16.23 16.20
CA ALA A 642 11.36 -15.63 15.85
C ALA A 642 11.35 -15.05 14.43
N GLY A 643 12.46 -14.44 13.97
CA GLY A 643 12.61 -13.91 12.61
C GLY A 643 12.55 -14.99 11.53
N TYR A 644 13.34 -16.05 11.66
CA TYR A 644 13.31 -17.17 10.72
C TYR A 644 11.94 -17.88 10.72
N LEU A 645 11.34 -18.07 11.90
CA LEU A 645 10.00 -18.65 12.01
C LEU A 645 8.93 -17.74 11.38
N ALA A 646 9.06 -16.42 11.51
CA ALA A 646 8.19 -15.45 10.85
C ALA A 646 8.30 -15.53 9.33
N MET A 647 9.51 -15.63 8.77
CA MET A 647 9.72 -15.79 7.33
C MET A 647 9.05 -17.06 6.79
N ALA A 648 9.26 -18.20 7.47
CA ALA A 648 8.60 -19.45 7.10
C ALA A 648 7.07 -19.35 7.17
N ARG A 649 6.53 -18.76 8.25
CA ARG A 649 5.09 -18.55 8.41
C ARG A 649 4.52 -17.63 7.34
N ASN A 650 5.19 -16.53 7.05
CA ASN A 650 4.75 -15.59 6.04
C ASN A 650 4.77 -16.24 4.66
N GLY A 651 5.75 -17.10 4.34
CA GLY A 651 5.75 -17.88 3.10
C GLY A 651 4.54 -18.81 2.95
N ILE A 652 4.03 -19.41 4.03
CA ILE A 652 2.77 -20.18 3.99
C ILE A 652 1.59 -19.25 3.74
N LEU A 653 1.47 -18.18 4.53
CA LEU A 653 0.36 -17.22 4.45
C LEU A 653 0.29 -16.52 3.08
N SER A 654 1.42 -16.36 2.40
CA SER A 654 1.50 -15.80 1.05
C SER A 654 0.57 -16.47 0.05
N LEU A 655 0.22 -17.75 0.23
CA LEU A 655 -0.70 -18.47 -0.66
C LEU A 655 -2.10 -17.85 -0.72
N GLU A 656 -2.49 -17.01 0.26
CA GLU A 656 -3.68 -16.16 0.16
C GLU A 656 -3.60 -15.23 -1.07
N MET A 657 -2.41 -14.73 -1.40
CA MET A 657 -2.14 -13.83 -2.51
C MET A 657 -1.84 -14.55 -3.83
N TRP A 658 -1.92 -15.89 -3.88
CA TRP A 658 -1.79 -16.66 -5.11
C TRP A 658 -3.17 -17.03 -5.66
N ASP A 659 -3.41 -16.68 -6.92
CA ASP A 659 -4.65 -17.01 -7.62
C ASP A 659 -4.57 -18.36 -8.32
N ALA A 660 -5.41 -19.31 -7.88
CA ALA A 660 -5.41 -20.67 -8.40
C ALA A 660 -5.88 -20.77 -9.85
N LYS A 661 -6.70 -19.83 -10.32
CA LYS A 661 -7.25 -19.87 -11.68
C LYS A 661 -6.22 -19.42 -12.71
N SER A 662 -5.59 -18.27 -12.48
CA SER A 662 -4.56 -17.71 -13.38
C SER A 662 -3.17 -18.25 -13.10
N LYS A 663 -2.96 -18.92 -11.96
CA LYS A 663 -1.66 -19.39 -11.46
C LYS A 663 -0.65 -18.26 -11.29
N LYS A 664 -1.13 -17.06 -10.92
CA LYS A 664 -0.32 -15.86 -10.74
C LYS A 664 -0.30 -15.42 -9.29
N TRP A 665 0.83 -14.83 -8.90
CA TRP A 665 0.99 -14.13 -7.64
C TRP A 665 0.44 -12.71 -7.76
N GLY A 666 -0.37 -12.29 -6.78
CA GLY A 666 -0.96 -10.96 -6.70
C GLY A 666 -0.16 -9.95 -5.88
N GLN A 667 0.93 -10.36 -5.22
CA GLN A 667 1.76 -9.47 -4.40
C GLN A 667 3.23 -9.94 -4.38
N ALA A 668 4.15 -9.03 -4.69
CA ALA A 668 5.58 -9.31 -4.92
C ALA A 668 6.31 -9.89 -3.69
N HIS A 669 6.18 -9.27 -2.52
CA HIS A 669 6.79 -9.77 -1.29
C HIS A 669 6.25 -11.15 -0.87
N SER A 670 4.98 -11.44 -1.18
CA SER A 670 4.32 -12.69 -0.82
C SER A 670 4.92 -13.83 -1.65
N GLN A 671 5.08 -13.60 -2.95
CA GLN A 671 5.80 -14.50 -3.83
C GLN A 671 7.25 -14.71 -3.38
N ALA A 672 7.96 -13.63 -3.04
CA ALA A 672 9.32 -13.69 -2.50
C ALA A 672 9.42 -14.53 -1.21
N ARG A 673 8.53 -14.29 -0.24
CA ARG A 673 8.49 -15.04 1.03
C ARG A 673 8.15 -16.52 0.83
N PHE A 674 7.29 -16.83 -0.13
CA PHE A 674 7.04 -18.23 -0.53
C PHE A 674 8.30 -18.86 -1.13
N SER A 675 9.04 -18.13 -1.96
CA SER A 675 10.33 -18.54 -2.50
C SER A 675 11.36 -18.87 -1.40
N ILE A 676 11.44 -18.01 -0.38
CA ILE A 676 12.34 -18.21 0.77
C ILE A 676 11.88 -19.38 1.64
N LEU A 677 10.57 -19.59 1.82
CA LEU A 677 10.05 -20.79 2.46
C LEU A 677 10.47 -22.06 1.69
N LYS A 678 10.38 -22.07 0.36
CA LYS A 678 10.87 -23.21 -0.45
C LYS A 678 12.37 -23.44 -0.27
N CYS A 679 13.16 -22.37 -0.13
CA CYS A 679 14.59 -22.46 0.23
C CYS A 679 14.77 -23.13 1.61
N PHE A 680 14.00 -22.73 2.62
CA PHE A 680 14.08 -23.33 3.96
C PHE A 680 13.69 -24.81 3.97
N LEU A 681 12.62 -25.17 3.25
CA LEU A 681 12.13 -26.55 3.15
C LEU A 681 13.09 -27.45 2.35
N ALA A 682 13.84 -26.89 1.39
CA ALA A 682 14.84 -27.60 0.62
C ALA A 682 16.19 -27.71 1.34
N ALA A 683 16.41 -26.95 2.43
CA ALA A 683 17.64 -27.02 3.21
C ALA A 683 17.81 -28.42 3.84
N PRO A 684 19.04 -28.94 3.90
CA PRO A 684 19.30 -30.30 4.39
C PRO A 684 19.05 -30.43 5.89
N ASP A 685 19.28 -31.65 6.41
CA ASP A 685 19.26 -31.96 7.84
C ASP A 685 17.94 -31.62 8.56
N ASN A 686 16.83 -31.63 7.83
CA ASN A 686 15.50 -31.31 8.36
C ASN A 686 15.45 -29.94 9.03
N PHE A 687 16.13 -28.94 8.46
CA PHE A 687 16.16 -27.58 9.01
C PHE A 687 14.77 -26.97 9.19
N CYS A 688 13.91 -27.08 8.17
CA CYS A 688 12.53 -26.60 8.20
C CYS A 688 11.60 -27.65 7.60
N GLN A 689 10.46 -27.90 8.24
CA GLN A 689 9.47 -28.87 7.79
C GLN A 689 8.04 -28.37 8.01
N LEU A 690 7.13 -28.84 7.16
CA LEU A 690 5.69 -28.75 7.38
C LEU A 690 5.25 -30.01 8.13
N SER A 691 4.76 -29.85 9.36
CA SER A 691 4.32 -30.92 10.24
C SER A 691 2.79 -30.95 10.32
N TYR A 692 2.18 -32.10 10.04
CA TYR A 692 0.74 -32.33 10.08
C TYR A 692 0.46 -33.84 10.18
N GLU A 693 -0.64 -34.22 10.81
CA GLU A 693 -1.11 -35.60 10.90
C GLU A 693 -2.43 -35.81 10.13
N LYS A 694 -3.19 -34.73 9.88
CA LYS A 694 -4.50 -34.80 9.23
C LYS A 694 -4.42 -34.54 7.73
N ASP A 695 -5.20 -35.28 6.95
CA ASP A 695 -5.28 -35.16 5.48
C ASP A 695 -5.83 -33.81 4.99
N ASP A 696 -6.59 -33.11 5.84
CA ASP A 696 -7.13 -31.79 5.56
C ASP A 696 -6.17 -30.65 5.94
N LEU A 697 -5.04 -30.95 6.58
CA LEU A 697 -4.06 -29.98 7.09
C LEU A 697 -4.58 -29.02 8.16
N SER A 698 -5.71 -29.32 8.81
CA SER A 698 -6.25 -28.47 9.89
C SER A 698 -5.35 -28.37 11.13
N ASP A 699 -4.32 -29.21 11.22
CA ASP A 699 -3.29 -29.22 12.25
C ASP A 699 -1.91 -28.80 11.73
N LEU A 700 -1.81 -28.24 10.53
CA LEU A 700 -0.54 -27.83 9.91
C LEU A 700 0.25 -26.86 10.79
N LYS A 701 1.52 -27.21 11.03
CA LYS A 701 2.53 -26.42 11.76
C LYS A 701 3.86 -26.37 11.04
N ILE A 702 4.64 -25.35 11.34
CA ILE A 702 6.04 -25.21 10.92
C ILE A 702 6.93 -25.75 12.02
N LYS A 703 7.81 -26.69 11.67
CA LYS A 703 8.87 -27.18 12.54
C LYS A 703 10.20 -26.64 12.03
N LEU A 704 10.79 -25.72 12.79
CA LEU A 704 12.08 -25.09 12.49
C LEU A 704 13.11 -25.51 13.54
N ASP A 705 14.28 -25.98 13.12
CA ASP A 705 15.35 -26.37 14.04
C ASP A 705 16.21 -25.16 14.43
N ARG A 706 15.99 -24.65 15.65
CA ARG A 706 16.69 -23.50 16.22
C ARG A 706 18.22 -23.63 16.17
N SER A 707 18.74 -24.82 16.48
CA SER A 707 20.20 -25.06 16.57
C SER A 707 20.91 -24.98 15.22
N LYS A 708 20.14 -25.04 14.12
CA LYS A 708 20.65 -25.09 12.75
C LYS A 708 20.53 -23.76 12.00
N ILE A 709 20.00 -22.70 12.63
CA ILE A 709 19.80 -21.40 11.95
C ILE A 709 21.14 -20.82 11.49
N THR A 710 22.12 -20.66 12.38
CA THR A 710 23.40 -20.02 12.05
C THR A 710 24.32 -20.89 11.19
N THR A 711 23.98 -22.17 11.02
CA THR A 711 24.78 -23.16 10.28
C THR A 711 24.10 -23.58 8.99
N VAL A 712 23.11 -24.48 9.05
CA VAL A 712 22.44 -25.04 7.87
C VAL A 712 21.53 -24.01 7.21
N GLY A 713 20.71 -23.32 8.00
CA GLY A 713 19.75 -22.33 7.52
C GLY A 713 20.43 -21.18 6.81
N ARG A 714 21.36 -20.51 7.50
CA ARG A 714 22.17 -19.40 6.96
C ARG A 714 22.89 -19.80 5.68
N LYS A 715 23.52 -20.97 5.64
CA LYS A 715 24.23 -21.45 4.45
C LYS A 715 23.29 -21.65 3.26
N ALA A 716 22.09 -22.22 3.47
CA ALA A 716 21.10 -22.39 2.41
C ALA A 716 20.62 -21.03 1.87
N VAL A 717 20.36 -20.08 2.78
CA VAL A 717 19.99 -18.70 2.47
C VAL A 717 21.09 -17.99 1.68
N GLU A 718 22.34 -18.06 2.12
CA GLU A 718 23.49 -17.44 1.44
C GLU A 718 23.72 -18.02 0.03
N GLN A 719 23.58 -19.33 -0.14
CA GLN A 719 23.68 -19.97 -1.46
C GLN A 719 22.56 -19.55 -2.41
N TYR A 720 21.34 -19.42 -1.90
CA TYR A 720 20.22 -18.94 -2.69
C TYR A 720 20.38 -17.46 -3.05
N LEU A 721 20.77 -16.64 -2.08
CA LEU A 721 21.07 -15.22 -2.24
C LEU A 721 22.17 -14.98 -3.27
N GLN A 722 23.26 -15.76 -3.23
CA GLN A 722 24.36 -15.64 -4.18
C GLN A 722 23.87 -15.84 -5.63
N LYS A 723 22.97 -16.80 -5.86
CA LYS A 723 22.36 -17.01 -7.17
C LYS A 723 21.49 -15.83 -7.59
N LEU A 724 20.58 -15.39 -6.70
CA LEU A 724 19.71 -14.25 -6.97
C LEU A 724 20.52 -13.01 -7.35
N HIS A 725 21.56 -12.73 -6.55
CA HIS A 725 22.38 -11.55 -6.71
C HIS A 725 23.20 -11.58 -8.01
N VAL A 726 23.93 -12.67 -8.25
CA VAL A 726 24.82 -12.75 -9.42
C VAL A 726 24.03 -12.72 -10.72
N TYR A 727 22.92 -13.44 -10.86
CA TYR A 727 22.10 -13.41 -12.08
C TYR A 727 21.50 -12.02 -12.33
N LYS A 728 21.07 -11.33 -11.26
CA LYS A 728 20.67 -9.91 -11.35
C LYS A 728 21.84 -9.04 -11.82
N SER A 729 23.00 -9.16 -11.19
CA SER A 729 24.17 -8.33 -11.48
C SER A 729 24.66 -8.48 -12.92
N THR A 730 24.58 -9.68 -13.49
CA THR A 730 25.09 -9.98 -14.84
C THR A 730 24.03 -9.88 -15.93
N ALA A 731 22.80 -9.47 -15.64
CA ALA A 731 21.70 -9.54 -16.61
C ALA A 731 21.47 -10.96 -17.18
N ASP A 732 21.71 -12.01 -16.38
CA ASP A 732 21.43 -13.39 -16.78
C ASP A 732 19.94 -13.71 -16.60
N VAL A 733 19.14 -13.23 -17.54
CA VAL A 733 17.68 -13.36 -17.52
C VAL A 733 17.23 -14.80 -17.57
N GLU A 734 17.91 -15.63 -18.36
CA GLU A 734 17.53 -17.02 -18.56
C GLU A 734 17.67 -17.81 -17.26
N ALA A 735 18.87 -17.79 -16.66
CA ALA A 735 19.11 -18.52 -15.42
C ALA A 735 18.32 -17.90 -14.25
N GLY A 736 18.25 -16.56 -14.17
CA GLY A 736 17.50 -15.86 -13.15
C GLY A 736 16.00 -16.17 -13.20
N THR A 737 15.40 -16.11 -14.38
CA THR A 737 13.97 -16.41 -14.58
C THR A 737 13.67 -17.87 -14.29
N GLN A 738 14.52 -18.79 -14.75
CA GLN A 738 14.37 -20.21 -14.46
C GLN A 738 14.39 -20.48 -12.96
N LEU A 739 15.42 -20.01 -12.25
CA LEU A 739 15.55 -20.17 -10.81
C LEU A 739 14.32 -19.61 -10.08
N TYR A 740 13.92 -18.38 -10.42
CA TYR A 740 12.86 -17.71 -9.67
C TYR A 740 11.48 -18.31 -9.93
N ASN A 741 11.19 -18.71 -11.16
CA ASN A 741 9.94 -19.42 -11.48
C ASN A 741 9.88 -20.77 -10.79
N GLU A 742 11.00 -21.51 -10.70
CA GLU A 742 11.07 -22.78 -9.96
C GLU A 742 10.79 -22.57 -8.46
N MET A 743 11.47 -21.61 -7.85
CA MET A 743 11.35 -21.35 -6.41
C MET A 743 10.00 -20.73 -6.02
N THR A 744 9.31 -20.08 -6.95
CA THR A 744 7.97 -19.50 -6.74
C THR A 744 6.83 -20.35 -7.30
N HIS A 745 7.15 -21.54 -7.82
CA HIS A 745 6.15 -22.47 -8.34
C HIS A 745 5.30 -23.04 -7.19
N VAL A 746 3.98 -22.86 -7.31
CA VAL A 746 2.99 -23.46 -6.41
C VAL A 746 2.56 -24.80 -7.00
N ASP A 747 3.11 -25.89 -6.48
CA ASP A 747 2.74 -27.24 -6.86
C ASP A 747 1.34 -27.63 -6.33
N GLU A 748 0.85 -28.82 -6.71
CA GLU A 748 -0.50 -29.28 -6.39
C GLU A 748 -0.76 -29.35 -4.88
N PHE A 749 0.25 -29.75 -4.09
CA PHE A 749 0.13 -29.82 -2.63
C PHE A 749 -0.10 -28.43 -2.04
N PHE A 750 0.71 -27.44 -2.43
CA PHE A 750 0.51 -26.07 -1.95
C PHE A 750 -0.79 -25.44 -2.48
N ALA A 751 -1.12 -25.67 -3.75
CA ALA A 751 -2.27 -25.06 -4.41
C ALA A 751 -3.62 -25.55 -3.86
N THR A 752 -3.72 -26.84 -3.52
CA THR A 752 -4.99 -27.50 -3.18
C THR A 752 -5.12 -27.89 -1.72
N LYS A 753 -4.03 -28.08 -0.97
CA LYS A 753 -4.09 -28.44 0.44
C LYS A 753 -3.70 -27.28 1.33
N VAL A 754 -2.47 -26.79 1.20
CA VAL A 754 -1.95 -25.75 2.11
C VAL A 754 -2.71 -24.44 1.93
N ARG A 755 -2.99 -24.04 0.69
CA ARG A 755 -3.77 -22.82 0.40
C ARG A 755 -5.18 -22.88 0.98
N GLU A 756 -5.85 -24.04 0.93
CA GLU A 756 -7.18 -24.16 1.54
C GLU A 756 -7.14 -23.94 3.05
N GLU A 757 -6.14 -24.48 3.73
CA GLU A 757 -5.94 -24.22 5.16
C GLU A 757 -5.57 -22.76 5.45
N VAL A 758 -4.76 -22.12 4.59
CA VAL A 758 -4.48 -20.68 4.68
C VAL A 758 -5.76 -19.86 4.58
N LEU A 759 -6.62 -20.17 3.61
CA LEU A 759 -7.90 -19.50 3.44
C LEU A 759 -8.88 -19.79 4.58
N ARG A 760 -8.86 -20.98 5.18
CA ARG A 760 -9.64 -21.28 6.40
C ARG A 760 -9.19 -20.45 7.61
N ASN A 761 -7.92 -20.09 7.67
CA ASN A 761 -7.35 -19.25 8.74
C ASN A 761 -7.31 -17.76 8.39
N LYS A 762 -7.81 -17.35 7.22
CA LYS A 762 -7.87 -15.96 6.81
C LYS A 762 -8.58 -15.12 7.87
N GLN A 763 -7.98 -13.98 8.19
CA GLN A 763 -8.52 -13.04 9.18
C GLN A 763 -9.16 -11.83 8.50
N PRO A 764 -10.18 -11.22 9.13
CA PRO A 764 -10.67 -9.91 8.75
C PRO A 764 -9.54 -8.89 8.63
N ARG A 765 -9.65 -7.97 7.66
CA ARG A 765 -8.73 -6.85 7.56
C ARG A 765 -8.85 -5.97 8.80
N LYS A 766 -7.72 -5.37 9.19
CA LYS A 766 -7.63 -4.49 10.36
C LYS A 766 -8.35 -3.17 10.09
N VAL A 767 -9.13 -2.70 11.06
CA VAL A 767 -9.64 -1.33 11.11
C VAL A 767 -8.98 -0.62 12.28
N PHE A 768 -8.42 0.56 12.00
CA PHE A 768 -7.55 1.27 12.92
C PHE A 768 -8.33 2.29 13.74
N VAL A 769 -8.44 2.07 15.03
CA VAL A 769 -8.90 3.07 15.99
C VAL A 769 -7.77 4.09 16.14
N GLN A 770 -8.02 5.32 15.70
CA GLN A 770 -7.02 6.38 15.65
C GLN A 770 -7.25 7.40 16.76
N SER A 771 -6.16 7.97 17.26
CA SER A 771 -6.20 9.00 18.29
C SER A 771 -6.75 10.33 17.76
N ASN A 772 -7.34 11.12 18.65
CA ASN A 772 -7.67 12.53 18.37
C ASN A 772 -6.68 13.45 19.06
N THR A 773 -6.54 14.68 18.55
CA THR A 773 -5.78 15.75 19.19
C THR A 773 -6.69 16.91 19.54
N ASN A 774 -6.50 17.49 20.74
CA ASN A 774 -7.28 18.61 21.26
C ASN A 774 -6.37 19.77 21.61
N LEU A 775 -6.62 20.93 20.98
CA LEU A 775 -5.95 22.19 21.27
C LEU A 775 -6.71 22.95 22.36
N ASP A 776 -6.02 23.31 23.44
CA ASP A 776 -6.50 24.32 24.38
C ASP A 776 -6.10 25.71 23.89
N GLU A 777 -7.08 26.44 23.33
CA GLU A 777 -6.90 27.79 22.77
C GLU A 777 -6.36 28.81 23.79
N LYS A 778 -6.53 28.58 25.11
CA LYS A 778 -6.01 29.51 26.13
C LYS A 778 -4.52 29.33 26.38
N THR A 779 -4.04 28.10 26.33
CA THR A 779 -2.65 27.74 26.68
C THR A 779 -1.79 27.48 25.44
N GLY A 780 -2.40 27.22 24.29
CA GLY A 780 -1.72 26.81 23.06
C GLY A 780 -1.15 25.39 23.12
N LEU A 781 -1.53 24.61 24.14
CA LEU A 781 -1.08 23.23 24.33
C LEU A 781 -2.02 22.25 23.63
N VAL A 782 -1.44 21.21 23.03
CA VAL A 782 -2.18 20.13 22.38
C VAL A 782 -2.04 18.86 23.19
N SER A 783 -3.18 18.23 23.47
CA SER A 783 -3.27 16.93 24.14
C SER A 783 -3.68 15.84 23.14
N LEU A 784 -3.26 14.61 23.42
CA LEU A 784 -3.64 13.40 22.69
C LEU A 784 -4.76 12.69 23.45
N VAL A 785 -5.77 12.21 22.72
CA VAL A 785 -6.84 11.36 23.24
C VAL A 785 -6.78 10.01 22.52
N GLU A 786 -6.46 8.97 23.26
CA GLU A 786 -6.43 7.58 22.79
C GLU A 786 -7.76 6.89 23.11
N TYR A 787 -8.11 5.88 22.32
CA TYR A 787 -9.35 5.12 22.46
C TYR A 787 -9.05 3.63 22.50
N GLU A 788 -9.90 2.88 23.18
CA GLU A 788 -9.79 1.43 23.23
C GLU A 788 -9.94 0.82 21.82
N PRO A 789 -9.19 -0.22 21.46
CA PRO A 789 -9.27 -0.88 20.16
C PRO A 789 -10.50 -1.80 20.05
N THR A 790 -11.69 -1.27 20.31
CA THR A 790 -12.99 -1.97 20.23
C THR A 790 -13.92 -1.30 19.22
N CYS A 791 -15.07 -1.92 18.92
CA CYS A 791 -16.07 -1.32 18.04
C CYS A 791 -16.61 -0.01 18.63
N GLU A 792 -16.86 0.03 19.93
CA GLU A 792 -17.31 1.20 20.67
C GLU A 792 -16.24 2.29 20.69
N GLY A 793 -14.97 1.91 20.90
CA GLY A 793 -13.84 2.84 20.83
C GLY A 793 -13.69 3.48 19.45
N MET A 794 -13.88 2.71 18.37
CA MET A 794 -13.94 3.23 17.00
C MET A 794 -15.04 4.30 16.86
N ILE A 795 -16.28 3.97 17.24
CA ILE A 795 -17.42 4.91 17.12
C ILE A 795 -17.18 6.16 17.96
N LYS A 796 -16.72 6.00 19.21
CA LYS A 796 -16.37 7.11 20.10
C LYS A 796 -15.30 8.01 19.47
N SER A 797 -14.26 7.42 18.87
CA SER A 797 -13.17 8.18 18.27
C SER A 797 -13.63 9.11 17.16
N TYR A 798 -14.58 8.67 16.32
CA TYR A 798 -15.18 9.48 15.27
C TYR A 798 -16.20 10.49 15.81
N ALA A 799 -17.03 10.12 16.78
CA ALA A 799 -18.00 11.02 17.39
C ALA A 799 -17.32 12.22 18.09
N GLU A 800 -16.20 11.99 18.77
CA GLU A 800 -15.39 13.03 19.41
C GLU A 800 -14.45 13.77 18.43
N ARG A 801 -14.35 13.30 17.17
CA ARG A 801 -13.48 13.93 16.16
C ARG A 801 -14.06 15.25 15.64
N GLY A 802 -15.38 15.38 15.65
CA GLY A 802 -16.12 16.58 15.25
C GLY A 802 -16.16 16.80 13.74
N VAL A 803 -16.49 15.75 12.99
CA VAL A 803 -16.48 15.66 11.52
C VAL A 803 -17.86 15.83 10.88
#